data_AF-A0A954V139-F1
#
_entry.id   AF-A0A954V139-F1
#
_cell.length_a   1.000
_cell.length_b   1.000
_cell.length_c   1.000
_cell.angle_alpha   90.00
_cell.angle_beta   90.00
_cell.angle_gamma   90.00
#
_symmetry.space_group_name_H-M   'P 1'
#
loop_
_entity.id
_entity.type
_entity.pdbx_description
1 polymer ?
#
loop_
_entity_poly.entity_id
_entity_poly.type
_entity_poly.pdbx_seq_one_letter_code
_entity_poly.pdbx_strand_id
1 'polypeptide(L)'
;MMSAWGNFFFSLTPICLGAGLLAGFAQSQTPAEPVRIYPWPTATVSPGPLPSTTSPASPPLHSMLAPYLARSMEARRLQSSPAVNADNTIPLGFSPWWEARISLPTQTSSIGVGVDELLQAALVHSPNIRAISIEPSIRDSFLFEEGAAFDWRTFLETGYSDKNDPVGNQLTTGNNEKRLKDRNWNANGGFRRTNEQGGEVELAQRFGAQRNNTRFLDPNPQGTARLELNYTHPLMNGAGRYYNRSRIVLAEIDSSRSRNEATRLLQDHLLQVTEAYWDLYRARSRYIQRVMLTQAAEQVLEMLSGRGDVDVVNRQVLRAKAAVAKRRSEIARAATQIDNAASQLRVLVNDPALMQAAELTPLVSPLLERVEVSMADSLGTALVHQPDIAQAVRTLDATSVSLGVARNELLPKLDLLMSTYVAGLEGGARPLSAWSNQFVEGRPGFSVGLLWEQPRGNRAARAREERRRLELQQASKQFEYTVATTLTMVEIAVREVGTSYREMVGRYHTIVAAAEETSFLSDRYALMPGLNDSATLLLEDLLNAQERQADEEAAFVDSQVNYTLSLVRLRKAMGTLLLADPIHYQPIASPSPVPLPNWEELDLPTVPHLETSIHTPARTVSMSGTEASIPNDSSLPTTGYAEGAAAYKDFPPLIPNRLR
;
A
#
# COMPACT_ATOMS: atom_id res chain seq x y z
N MET A 1 -38.42 -21.61 -59.10
CA MET A 1 -38.62 -21.63 -60.57
C MET A 1 -38.47 -20.19 -61.05
N MET A 2 -37.26 -19.76 -61.38
CA MET A 2 -36.64 -19.80 -62.71
C MET A 2 -37.48 -19.16 -63.82
N SER A 3 -36.86 -18.16 -64.46
CA SER A 3 -37.11 -17.52 -65.76
C SER A 3 -37.99 -16.26 -65.82
N ALA A 4 -37.46 -15.30 -66.60
CA ALA A 4 -37.93 -13.96 -66.94
C ALA A 4 -37.84 -12.95 -65.78
N TRP A 5 -36.98 -11.93 -65.80
CA TRP A 5 -36.82 -10.92 -66.83
C TRP A 5 -35.38 -10.39 -66.89
N GLY A 6 -34.83 -10.30 -68.10
CA GLY A 6 -33.63 -9.55 -68.41
C GLY A 6 -33.94 -8.15 -68.92
N ASN A 7 -32.90 -7.32 -68.86
CA ASN A 7 -32.66 -6.06 -69.58
C ASN A 7 -33.43 -4.80 -69.15
N PHE A 8 -32.81 -4.05 -68.23
CA PHE A 8 -32.57 -2.61 -68.41
C PHE A 8 -31.23 -2.25 -67.74
N PHE A 9 -30.19 -2.10 -68.56
CA PHE A 9 -28.89 -1.54 -68.19
C PHE A 9 -28.74 -0.20 -68.92
N PHE A 10 -28.51 0.89 -68.18
CA PHE A 10 -27.73 2.03 -68.68
C PHE A 10 -26.99 2.71 -67.52
N SER A 11 -25.73 3.00 -67.84
CA SER A 11 -24.63 3.66 -67.15
C SER A 11 -24.88 4.61 -65.96
N LEU A 12 -24.03 4.47 -64.94
CA LEU A 12 -23.51 5.59 -64.17
C LEU A 12 -21.99 5.43 -64.01
N THR A 13 -21.27 6.44 -64.50
CA THR A 13 -19.84 6.70 -64.40
C THR A 13 -19.43 7.06 -62.96
N PRO A 14 -18.27 6.58 -62.47
CA PRO A 14 -17.63 7.14 -61.27
C PRO A 14 -16.62 8.21 -61.67
N ILE A 15 -16.66 9.36 -60.99
CA ILE A 15 -15.64 10.42 -61.12
C ILE A 15 -14.48 10.07 -60.19
N CYS A 16 -13.32 9.77 -60.80
CA CYS A 16 -12.02 9.73 -60.16
C CYS A 16 -11.37 11.13 -60.15
N LEU A 17 -10.84 11.52 -58.99
CA LEU A 17 -9.77 12.50 -58.78
C LEU A 17 -8.97 11.89 -57.62
N GLY A 18 -7.67 11.64 -57.64
CA GLY A 18 -6.59 11.84 -58.58
C GLY A 18 -5.35 11.41 -57.80
N ALA A 19 -4.54 10.54 -58.37
CA ALA A 19 -3.36 9.94 -57.74
C ALA A 19 -2.13 10.86 -57.79
N GLY A 20 -1.20 10.64 -56.85
CA GLY A 20 0.23 10.82 -57.13
C GLY A 20 1.06 11.43 -56.01
N LEU A 21 1.79 10.60 -55.26
CA LEU A 21 3.27 10.58 -55.33
C LEU A 21 3.86 9.46 -54.45
N LEU A 22 4.76 8.69 -55.06
CA LEU A 22 5.52 7.56 -54.54
C LEU A 22 6.87 8.00 -53.97
N ALA A 23 7.34 7.26 -52.94
CA ALA A 23 8.72 6.94 -52.52
C ALA A 23 8.75 6.93 -50.98
N GLY A 24 8.94 5.82 -50.27
CA GLY A 24 10.10 4.95 -50.29
C GLY A 24 11.14 5.49 -49.32
N PHE A 25 11.30 4.90 -48.13
CA PHE A 25 12.59 4.69 -47.41
C PHE A 25 12.38 4.19 -45.96
N ALA A 26 13.15 3.15 -45.65
CA ALA A 26 13.87 2.85 -44.40
C ALA A 26 13.14 2.74 -43.04
N GLN A 27 13.36 1.57 -42.42
CA GLN A 27 13.40 1.39 -40.98
C GLN A 27 14.20 2.51 -40.30
N SER A 28 13.59 3.17 -39.32
CA SER A 28 14.30 3.84 -38.25
C SER A 28 13.63 3.48 -36.92
N GLN A 29 14.40 2.81 -36.06
CA GLN A 29 14.10 2.73 -34.64
C GLN A 29 14.27 4.15 -34.08
N THR A 30 13.17 4.79 -33.70
CA THR A 30 13.21 6.01 -32.89
C THR A 30 13.37 5.62 -31.41
N PRO A 31 14.30 6.24 -30.67
CA PRO A 31 14.44 6.01 -29.24
C PRO A 31 13.19 6.51 -28.51
N ALA A 32 12.83 5.81 -27.43
CA ALA A 32 11.74 6.19 -26.54
C ALA A 32 11.88 7.65 -26.08
N GLU A 33 10.84 8.46 -26.29
CA GLU A 33 10.75 9.78 -25.69
C GLU A 33 10.80 9.67 -24.15
N PRO A 34 11.50 10.59 -23.46
CA PRO A 34 11.43 10.66 -22.01
C PRO A 34 10.00 11.01 -21.59
N VAL A 35 9.46 10.20 -20.67
CA VAL A 35 8.17 10.42 -20.01
C VAL A 35 8.12 11.85 -19.47
N ARG A 36 7.28 12.70 -20.05
CA ARG A 36 6.97 14.03 -19.51
C ARG A 36 6.22 13.85 -18.19
N ILE A 37 6.89 14.16 -17.09
CA ILE A 37 6.26 14.36 -15.79
C ILE A 37 5.43 15.64 -15.91
N TYR A 38 4.09 15.52 -15.95
CA TYR A 38 3.21 16.67 -15.77
C TYR A 38 3.27 17.09 -14.30
N PRO A 39 3.63 18.34 -13.97
CA PRO A 39 3.43 18.85 -12.63
C PRO A 39 1.92 18.86 -12.33
N TRP A 40 1.56 18.42 -11.14
CA TRP A 40 0.19 18.48 -10.61
C TRP A 40 -0.37 19.89 -10.79
N PRO A 41 -1.60 20.07 -11.33
CA PRO A 41 -2.21 21.38 -11.34
C PRO A 41 -2.49 21.78 -9.90
N THR A 42 -1.77 22.78 -9.41
CA THR A 42 -2.11 23.50 -8.18
C THR A 42 -3.37 24.31 -8.44
N ALA A 43 -4.53 23.65 -8.40
CA ALA A 43 -5.81 24.35 -8.45
C ALA A 43 -5.99 25.09 -7.12
N THR A 44 -5.66 26.37 -7.11
CA THR A 44 -6.14 27.33 -6.11
C THR A 44 -7.65 27.49 -6.33
N VAL A 45 -8.43 26.60 -5.74
CA VAL A 45 -9.89 26.77 -5.65
C VAL A 45 -10.16 27.81 -4.57
N SER A 46 -10.41 29.05 -5.01
CA SER A 46 -11.01 30.08 -4.17
C SER A 46 -12.40 29.60 -3.71
N PRO A 47 -12.72 29.60 -2.39
CA PRO A 47 -14.03 29.18 -1.92
C PRO A 47 -15.07 30.25 -2.29
N GLY A 48 -15.84 30.01 -3.34
CA GLY A 48 -17.10 30.72 -3.58
C GLY A 48 -18.13 30.36 -2.50
N PRO A 49 -19.08 31.24 -2.17
CA PRO A 49 -19.96 31.07 -1.02
C PRO A 49 -20.85 29.84 -1.18
N LEU A 50 -20.85 29.00 -0.15
CA LEU A 50 -21.65 27.77 -0.04
C LEU A 50 -23.15 28.09 -0.20
N PRO A 51 -23.90 27.40 -1.09
CA PRO A 51 -25.34 27.38 -0.99
C PRO A 51 -25.74 26.58 0.26
N SER A 52 -26.58 27.19 1.10
CA SER A 52 -27.14 26.58 2.31
C SER A 52 -27.88 25.28 1.98
N THR A 53 -27.25 24.15 2.31
CA THR A 53 -27.87 22.82 2.25
C THR A 53 -28.51 22.49 3.58
N THR A 54 -29.84 22.45 3.61
CA THR A 54 -30.56 21.71 4.65
C THR A 54 -30.40 20.22 4.35
N SER A 55 -29.33 19.62 4.87
CA SER A 55 -29.04 18.18 4.80
C SER A 55 -29.75 17.44 5.95
N PRO A 56 -30.44 16.30 5.72
CA PRO A 56 -30.94 15.49 6.82
C PRO A 56 -29.81 14.63 7.40
N ALA A 57 -29.26 15.10 8.52
CA ALA A 57 -28.67 14.32 9.61
C ALA A 57 -27.72 13.15 9.23
N SER A 58 -26.54 13.48 8.71
CA SER A 58 -25.32 12.75 9.07
C SER A 58 -24.73 13.48 10.30
N PRO A 59 -24.34 12.80 11.39
CA PRO A 59 -23.56 13.45 12.44
C PRO A 59 -22.30 14.03 11.78
N PRO A 60 -21.94 15.29 12.01
CA PRO A 60 -20.75 15.87 11.39
C PRO A 60 -19.55 14.99 11.74
N LEU A 61 -18.68 14.66 10.78
CA LEU A 61 -17.49 13.82 10.98
C LEU A 61 -16.74 14.16 12.28
N HIS A 62 -16.72 15.45 12.64
CA HIS A 62 -16.19 15.95 13.90
C HIS A 62 -16.79 15.29 15.16
N SER A 63 -18.12 15.07 15.21
CA SER A 63 -18.79 14.39 16.32
C SER A 63 -18.48 12.90 16.39
N MET A 64 -18.23 12.25 15.26
CA MET A 64 -17.81 10.84 15.23
C MET A 64 -16.35 10.68 15.68
N LEU A 65 -15.51 11.69 15.43
CA LEU A 65 -14.11 11.71 15.83
C LEU A 65 -13.88 12.21 17.28
N ALA A 66 -14.85 12.91 17.88
CA ALA A 66 -14.75 13.49 19.22
C ALA A 66 -14.27 12.51 20.33
N PRO A 67 -14.79 11.27 20.47
CA PRO A 67 -14.30 10.35 21.50
C PRO A 67 -12.82 9.97 21.29
N TYR A 68 -12.37 9.94 20.04
CA TYR A 68 -10.98 9.61 19.69
C TYR A 68 -10.02 10.78 19.94
N LEU A 69 -10.48 12.02 19.70
CA LEU A 69 -9.74 13.22 20.08
C LEU A 69 -9.63 13.36 21.61
N ALA A 70 -10.67 12.98 22.35
CA ALA A 70 -10.60 12.94 23.82
C ALA A 70 -9.56 11.92 24.32
N ARG A 71 -9.46 10.76 23.67
CA ARG A 71 -8.45 9.74 23.97
C ARG A 71 -7.02 10.23 23.73
N SER A 72 -6.76 10.96 22.63
CA SER A 72 -5.42 11.52 22.38
C SER A 72 -5.04 12.61 23.40
N MET A 73 -6.02 13.43 23.82
CA MET A 73 -5.82 14.43 24.88
C MET A 73 -5.54 13.80 26.24
N GLU A 74 -6.21 12.70 26.58
CA GLU A 74 -5.95 11.98 27.84
C GLU A 74 -4.57 11.32 27.85
N ALA A 75 -4.14 10.75 26.72
CA ALA A 75 -2.77 10.25 26.57
C ALA A 75 -1.71 11.34 26.79
N ARG A 76 -1.99 12.59 26.38
CA ARG A 76 -1.12 13.75 26.66
C ARG A 76 -1.02 14.04 28.17
N ARG A 77 -2.09 13.87 28.93
CA ARG A 77 -2.11 14.11 30.39
C ARG A 77 -1.33 13.05 31.16
N LEU A 78 -1.37 11.81 30.69
CA LEU A 78 -0.72 10.67 31.34
C LEU A 78 0.78 10.55 31.01
N GLN A 79 1.28 11.28 30.01
CA GLN A 79 2.72 11.42 29.73
C GLN A 79 3.40 12.24 30.84
N SER A 80 3.63 11.59 31.98
CA SER A 80 4.67 11.98 32.94
C SER A 80 5.96 11.34 32.48
N SER A 81 6.93 12.13 32.03
CA SER A 81 8.27 11.62 31.72
C SER A 81 8.84 11.01 33.00
N PRO A 82 9.14 9.69 33.05
CA PRO A 82 10.03 9.21 34.10
C PRO A 82 11.36 9.95 33.91
N ALA A 83 11.88 10.53 34.99
CA ALA A 83 13.19 11.17 34.99
C ALA A 83 14.21 10.17 34.42
N VAL A 84 14.88 10.58 33.33
CA VAL A 84 15.96 9.79 32.74
C VAL A 84 17.09 9.79 33.76
N ASN A 85 17.36 8.65 34.38
CA ASN A 85 18.59 8.47 35.14
C ASN A 85 19.75 8.60 34.12
N ALA A 86 20.61 9.59 34.33
CA ALA A 86 21.73 9.92 33.42
C ALA A 86 22.67 8.72 33.17
N ASP A 87 22.70 7.77 34.11
CA ASP A 87 23.56 6.58 34.06
C ASP A 87 23.10 5.48 33.08
N ASN A 88 21.96 5.67 32.38
CA ASN A 88 21.36 4.67 31.49
C ASN A 88 21.20 5.20 30.06
N THR A 89 22.27 5.73 29.50
CA THR A 89 22.34 6.23 28.10
C THR A 89 23.63 5.78 27.43
N ILE A 90 23.61 5.64 26.10
CA ILE A 90 24.82 5.34 25.31
C ILE A 90 25.68 6.61 25.27
N PRO A 91 27.00 6.54 25.55
CA PRO A 91 27.89 7.69 25.47
C PRO A 91 27.84 8.39 24.11
N LEU A 92 27.83 9.71 24.13
CA LEU A 92 27.90 10.52 22.91
C LEU A 92 29.18 10.21 22.13
N GLY A 93 29.04 9.94 20.84
CA GLY A 93 30.17 9.58 19.96
C GLY A 93 30.62 8.12 20.04
N PHE A 94 29.88 7.25 20.76
CA PHE A 94 30.12 5.81 20.69
C PHE A 94 29.94 5.30 19.25
N SER A 95 30.98 4.68 18.70
CA SER A 95 30.96 4.00 17.40
C SER A 95 31.45 2.57 17.59
N PRO A 96 30.64 1.56 17.23
CA PRO A 96 31.07 0.17 17.31
C PRO A 96 32.24 -0.11 16.36
N TRP A 97 33.16 -0.99 16.78
CA TRP A 97 34.38 -1.28 16.01
C TRP A 97 34.11 -1.82 14.59
N TRP A 98 32.95 -2.45 14.37
CA TRP A 98 32.56 -3.01 13.07
C TRP A 98 31.97 -1.98 12.10
N GLU A 99 31.54 -0.80 12.58
CA GLU A 99 30.79 0.18 11.78
C GLU A 99 31.59 0.64 10.55
N ALA A 100 32.86 1.02 10.76
CA ALA A 100 33.76 1.42 9.68
C ALA A 100 34.09 0.29 8.69
N ARG A 101 33.86 -0.98 9.07
CA ARG A 101 34.17 -2.14 8.24
C ARG A 101 33.00 -2.59 7.39
N ILE A 102 31.76 -2.25 7.75
CA ILE A 102 30.55 -2.68 7.03
C ILE A 102 30.50 -2.10 5.62
N SER A 103 30.94 -0.85 5.46
CA SER A 103 30.94 -0.14 4.17
C SER A 103 32.09 -0.55 3.25
N LEU A 104 33.10 -1.28 3.76
CA LEU A 104 34.24 -1.73 2.97
C LEU A 104 33.82 -2.84 2.00
N PRO A 105 34.22 -2.75 0.72
CA PRO A 105 33.93 -3.78 -0.26
C PRO A 105 34.78 -5.03 -0.02
N THR A 106 34.18 -6.19 -0.20
CA THR A 106 34.86 -7.49 -0.18
C THR A 106 35.19 -7.99 -1.60
N GLN A 107 34.55 -7.43 -2.63
CA GLN A 107 34.71 -7.79 -4.03
C GLN A 107 35.17 -6.59 -4.88
N THR A 108 35.72 -6.87 -6.06
CA THR A 108 36.27 -5.86 -6.98
C THR A 108 35.21 -4.96 -7.64
N SER A 109 33.95 -5.40 -7.68
CA SER A 109 32.81 -4.67 -8.25
C SER A 109 31.72 -4.48 -7.18
N SER A 110 31.84 -3.38 -6.43
CA SER A 110 30.92 -3.03 -5.33
C SER A 110 30.24 -1.70 -5.59
N ILE A 111 28.96 -1.60 -5.26
CA ILE A 111 28.23 -0.33 -5.22
C ILE A 111 27.83 -0.02 -3.78
N GLY A 112 28.23 1.16 -3.31
CA GLY A 112 27.75 1.72 -2.06
C GLY A 112 26.32 2.20 -2.21
N VAL A 113 25.44 1.84 -1.27
CA VAL A 113 24.02 2.16 -1.30
C VAL A 113 23.55 2.84 -0.01
N GLY A 114 22.82 3.95 -0.16
CA GLY A 114 22.08 4.59 0.92
C GLY A 114 20.59 4.22 0.90
N VAL A 115 19.91 4.28 2.06
CA VAL A 115 18.45 4.03 2.14
C VAL A 115 17.68 4.98 1.23
N ASP A 116 17.95 6.28 1.31
CA ASP A 116 17.20 7.29 0.57
C ASP A 116 17.38 7.15 -0.95
N GLU A 117 18.59 6.82 -1.39
CA GLU A 117 18.90 6.53 -2.80
C GLU A 117 18.12 5.31 -3.29
N LEU A 118 18.04 4.25 -2.49
CA LEU A 118 17.28 3.05 -2.83
C LEU A 118 15.78 3.30 -2.87
N LEU A 119 15.25 4.15 -1.98
CA LEU A 119 13.84 4.56 -2.02
C LEU A 119 13.53 5.36 -3.29
N GLN A 120 14.39 6.31 -3.68
CA GLN A 120 14.25 7.06 -4.93
C GLN A 120 14.37 6.15 -6.15
N ALA A 121 15.37 5.26 -6.16
CA ALA A 121 15.55 4.28 -7.23
C ALA A 121 14.33 3.35 -7.34
N ALA A 122 13.77 2.91 -6.22
CA ALA A 122 12.56 2.08 -6.22
C ALA A 122 11.37 2.82 -6.84
N LEU A 123 11.17 4.10 -6.48
CA LEU A 123 10.09 4.93 -7.06
C LEU A 123 10.16 5.04 -8.58
N VAL A 124 11.37 5.02 -9.14
CA VAL A 124 11.60 5.15 -10.59
C VAL A 124 11.59 3.79 -11.29
N HIS A 125 12.27 2.79 -10.74
CA HIS A 125 12.60 1.55 -11.43
C HIS A 125 11.74 0.35 -11.04
N SER A 126 11.09 0.37 -9.87
CA SER A 126 10.31 -0.76 -9.39
C SER A 126 9.05 -0.98 -10.25
N PRO A 127 8.89 -2.17 -10.88
CA PRO A 127 7.68 -2.49 -11.64
C PRO A 127 6.43 -2.52 -10.77
N ASN A 128 6.57 -2.89 -9.49
CA ASN A 128 5.46 -2.92 -8.54
C ASN A 128 4.92 -1.50 -8.27
N ILE A 129 5.80 -0.53 -8.03
CA ILE A 129 5.42 0.88 -7.85
C ILE A 129 4.75 1.43 -9.12
N ARG A 130 5.29 1.11 -10.30
CA ARG A 130 4.67 1.50 -11.57
C ARG A 130 3.25 0.94 -11.70
N ALA A 131 3.04 -0.33 -11.38
CA ALA A 131 1.72 -0.95 -11.37
C ALA A 131 0.75 -0.23 -10.41
N ILE A 132 1.20 0.07 -9.18
CA ILE A 132 0.42 0.82 -8.18
C ILE A 132 0.04 2.22 -8.70
N SER A 133 0.95 2.91 -9.40
CA SER A 133 0.73 4.26 -9.91
C SER A 133 -0.26 4.35 -11.09
N ILE A 134 -0.45 3.24 -11.82
CA ILE A 134 -1.35 3.19 -12.99
C ILE A 134 -2.82 3.04 -12.55
N GLU A 135 -3.09 2.34 -11.45
CA GLU A 135 -4.46 2.03 -11.00
C GLU A 135 -5.36 3.28 -10.82
N PRO A 136 -4.89 4.40 -10.20
CA PRO A 136 -5.69 5.63 -10.15
C PRO A 136 -6.07 6.18 -11.53
N SER A 137 -5.18 6.07 -12.52
CA SER A 137 -5.45 6.52 -13.89
C SER A 137 -6.50 5.65 -14.58
N ILE A 138 -6.50 4.34 -14.31
CA ILE A 138 -7.57 3.43 -14.75
C ILE A 138 -8.90 3.86 -14.13
N ARG A 139 -8.93 4.19 -12.84
CA ARG A 139 -10.16 4.64 -12.16
C ARG A 139 -10.65 5.99 -12.65
N ASP A 140 -9.75 6.91 -12.99
CA ASP A 140 -10.11 8.17 -13.64
C ASP A 140 -10.77 7.96 -15.00
N SER A 141 -10.43 6.91 -15.77
CA SER A 141 -11.11 6.63 -17.05
C SER A 141 -12.59 6.26 -16.89
N PHE A 142 -12.99 5.63 -15.78
CA PHE A 142 -14.40 5.32 -15.48
C PHE A 142 -15.23 6.59 -15.26
N LEU A 143 -14.62 7.68 -14.82
CA LEU A 143 -15.32 8.97 -14.71
C LEU A 143 -15.79 9.46 -16.08
N PHE A 144 -14.95 9.30 -17.11
CA PHE A 144 -15.30 9.65 -18.49
C PHE A 144 -16.33 8.67 -19.07
N GLU A 145 -16.22 7.38 -18.77
CA GLU A 145 -17.21 6.38 -19.18
C GLU A 145 -18.61 6.67 -18.62
N GLU A 146 -18.71 6.96 -17.32
CA GLU A 146 -19.99 7.35 -16.70
C GLU A 146 -20.49 8.72 -17.20
N GLY A 147 -19.56 9.63 -17.53
CA GLY A 147 -19.87 10.90 -18.20
C GLY A 147 -20.50 10.71 -19.58
N ALA A 148 -20.04 9.71 -20.34
CA ALA A 148 -20.52 9.41 -21.69
C ALA A 148 -21.99 8.97 -21.73
N ALA A 149 -22.59 8.63 -20.59
CA ALA A 149 -24.04 8.42 -20.48
C ALA A 149 -24.85 9.65 -20.92
N PHE A 150 -24.26 10.85 -20.86
CA PHE A 150 -24.86 12.13 -21.24
C PHE A 150 -24.41 12.65 -22.60
N ASP A 151 -23.70 11.86 -23.40
CA ASP A 151 -23.26 12.23 -24.74
C ASP A 151 -24.39 12.14 -25.78
N TRP A 152 -24.22 12.85 -26.88
CA TRP A 152 -25.09 12.71 -28.04
C TRP A 152 -24.89 11.34 -28.69
N ARG A 153 -26.00 10.63 -28.93
CA ARG A 153 -26.03 9.37 -29.67
C ARG A 153 -26.69 9.60 -31.02
N THR A 154 -25.97 9.28 -32.09
CA THR A 154 -26.55 9.18 -33.44
C THR A 154 -27.07 7.77 -33.66
N PHE A 155 -28.23 7.65 -34.28
CA PHE A 155 -28.80 6.36 -34.65
C PHE A 155 -29.32 6.38 -36.09
N LEU A 156 -29.32 5.21 -36.70
CA LEU A 156 -29.95 4.93 -37.98
C LEU A 156 -30.60 3.55 -37.88
N GLU A 157 -31.90 3.50 -38.07
CA GLU A 157 -32.70 2.28 -38.09
C GLU A 157 -33.37 2.17 -39.45
N THR A 158 -33.26 1.02 -40.11
CA THR A 158 -33.98 0.74 -41.35
C THR A 158 -34.70 -0.60 -41.23
N GLY A 159 -35.92 -0.64 -41.73
CA GLY A 159 -36.75 -1.83 -41.74
C GLY A 159 -37.41 -2.01 -43.10
N TYR A 160 -37.54 -3.27 -43.51
CA TYR A 160 -38.40 -3.68 -44.61
C TYR A 160 -39.29 -4.82 -44.14
N SER A 161 -40.59 -4.69 -44.38
CA SER A 161 -41.59 -5.69 -44.03
C SER A 161 -42.45 -5.96 -45.25
N ASP A 162 -42.59 -7.23 -45.62
CA ASP A 162 -43.56 -7.69 -46.61
C ASP A 162 -44.53 -8.64 -45.90
N LYS A 163 -45.70 -8.12 -45.54
CA LYS A 163 -46.76 -8.87 -44.88
C LYS A 163 -47.68 -9.48 -45.91
N ASN A 164 -48.15 -10.68 -45.62
CA ASN A 164 -49.11 -11.39 -46.44
C ASN A 164 -50.06 -12.17 -45.52
N ASP A 165 -51.04 -11.48 -44.96
CA ASP A 165 -51.93 -12.02 -43.92
C ASP A 165 -53.32 -12.32 -44.49
N PRO A 166 -53.98 -13.43 -44.12
CA PRO A 166 -55.36 -13.67 -44.51
C PRO A 166 -56.29 -12.63 -43.88
N VAL A 167 -57.27 -12.13 -44.64
CA VAL A 167 -58.26 -11.18 -44.11
C VAL A 167 -59.62 -11.85 -43.92
N GLY A 168 -60.21 -11.65 -42.73
CA GLY A 168 -61.53 -12.19 -42.37
C GLY A 168 -62.71 -11.30 -42.76
N ASN A 169 -62.46 -10.08 -43.26
CA ASN A 169 -63.49 -9.11 -43.63
C ASN A 169 -63.13 -8.42 -44.95
N GLN A 170 -64.11 -8.29 -45.85
CA GLN A 170 -63.97 -7.57 -47.12
C GLN A 170 -63.69 -6.07 -46.94
N LEU A 171 -64.01 -5.49 -45.77
CA LEU A 171 -63.68 -4.10 -45.44
C LEU A 171 -62.19 -3.87 -45.13
N THR A 172 -61.36 -4.91 -45.02
CA THR A 172 -59.92 -4.75 -44.77
C THR A 172 -59.17 -4.37 -46.05
N THR A 173 -59.51 -5.02 -47.18
CA THR A 173 -58.92 -4.75 -48.50
C THR A 173 -59.83 -3.89 -49.38
N GLY A 174 -61.15 -3.99 -49.17
CA GLY A 174 -62.17 -3.24 -49.90
C GLY A 174 -62.33 -3.63 -51.38
N ASN A 175 -61.65 -4.67 -51.84
CA ASN A 175 -61.66 -5.14 -53.23
C ASN A 175 -61.84 -6.67 -53.33
N ASN A 176 -62.45 -7.29 -52.31
CA ASN A 176 -62.69 -8.73 -52.20
C ASN A 176 -61.44 -9.62 -52.21
N GLU A 177 -60.24 -9.04 -52.04
CA GLU A 177 -59.00 -9.79 -51.84
C GLU A 177 -59.05 -10.56 -50.51
N LYS A 178 -58.70 -11.84 -50.54
CA LYS A 178 -58.70 -12.74 -49.37
C LYS A 178 -57.46 -12.58 -48.48
N ARG A 179 -56.48 -11.77 -48.91
CA ARG A 179 -55.23 -11.52 -48.17
C ARG A 179 -54.83 -10.06 -48.27
N LEU A 180 -54.31 -9.51 -47.17
CA LEU A 180 -53.65 -8.22 -47.12
C LEU A 180 -52.18 -8.42 -47.45
N LYS A 181 -51.74 -7.81 -48.55
CA LYS A 181 -50.33 -7.72 -48.92
C LYS A 181 -49.87 -6.31 -48.62
N ASP A 182 -48.96 -6.15 -47.67
CA ASP A 182 -48.48 -4.85 -47.23
C ASP A 182 -46.95 -4.82 -47.23
N ARG A 183 -46.39 -4.01 -48.12
CA ARG A 183 -44.96 -3.77 -48.23
C ARG A 183 -44.66 -2.42 -47.62
N ASN A 184 -43.86 -2.43 -46.56
CA ASN A 184 -43.47 -1.24 -45.85
C ASN A 184 -41.94 -1.19 -45.75
N TRP A 185 -41.36 -0.10 -46.23
CA TRP A 185 -39.99 0.27 -45.97
C TRP A 185 -39.99 1.49 -45.04
N ASN A 186 -39.15 1.47 -44.02
CA ASN A 186 -38.90 2.62 -43.17
C ASN A 186 -37.40 2.85 -42.97
N ALA A 187 -37.07 4.12 -42.75
CA ALA A 187 -35.76 4.55 -42.30
C ALA A 187 -35.93 5.68 -41.29
N ASN A 188 -35.29 5.55 -40.13
CA ASN A 188 -35.33 6.53 -39.06
C ASN A 188 -33.90 6.87 -38.67
N GLY A 189 -33.50 8.13 -38.84
CA GLY A 189 -32.16 8.60 -38.47
C GLY A 189 -32.26 9.83 -37.59
N GLY A 190 -31.41 9.92 -36.57
CA GLY A 190 -31.51 11.03 -35.62
C GLY A 190 -30.39 11.14 -34.62
N PHE A 191 -30.54 12.12 -33.73
CA PHE A 191 -29.68 12.37 -32.59
C PHE A 191 -30.52 12.34 -31.32
N ARG A 192 -30.01 11.69 -30.27
CA ARG A 192 -30.65 11.68 -28.96
C ARG A 192 -29.63 11.90 -27.85
N ARG A 193 -30.03 12.53 -26.76
CA ARG A 193 -29.18 12.80 -25.60
C ARG A 193 -30.01 12.86 -24.32
N THR A 194 -29.49 12.26 -23.25
CA THR A 194 -29.99 12.47 -21.89
C THR A 194 -29.19 13.60 -21.24
N ASN A 195 -29.86 14.53 -20.57
CA ASN A 195 -29.23 15.63 -19.84
C ASN A 195 -28.95 15.23 -18.37
N GLU A 196 -28.11 16.00 -17.68
CA GLU A 196 -27.77 15.72 -16.27
C GLU A 196 -28.96 15.81 -15.31
N GLN A 197 -30.10 16.36 -15.72
CA GLN A 197 -31.32 16.44 -14.91
C GLN A 197 -32.25 15.24 -15.13
N GLY A 198 -31.92 14.33 -16.06
CA GLY A 198 -32.69 13.14 -16.41
C GLY A 198 -33.60 13.31 -17.64
N GLY A 199 -33.66 14.50 -18.23
CA GLY A 199 -34.46 14.75 -19.42
C GLY A 199 -33.81 14.22 -20.69
N GLU A 200 -34.58 13.60 -21.56
CA GLU A 200 -34.15 13.06 -22.86
C GLU A 200 -34.65 13.96 -23.99
N VAL A 201 -33.73 14.39 -24.86
CA VAL A 201 -34.02 15.12 -26.10
C VAL A 201 -33.71 14.19 -27.27
N GLU A 202 -34.65 14.04 -28.20
CA GLU A 202 -34.48 13.29 -29.45
C GLU A 202 -34.93 14.14 -30.65
N LEU A 203 -34.05 14.29 -31.64
CA LEU A 203 -34.37 14.85 -32.94
C LEU A 203 -34.23 13.74 -33.99
N ALA A 204 -35.33 13.39 -34.66
CA ALA A 204 -35.37 12.26 -35.58
C ALA A 204 -36.05 12.62 -36.90
N GLN A 205 -35.46 12.17 -38.00
CA GLN A 205 -36.06 12.18 -39.33
C GLN A 205 -36.47 10.76 -39.70
N ARG A 206 -37.77 10.57 -39.90
CA ARG A 206 -38.38 9.33 -40.35
C ARG A 206 -38.75 9.44 -41.81
N PHE A 207 -38.51 8.37 -42.55
CA PHE A 207 -38.94 8.14 -43.92
C PHE A 207 -39.72 6.84 -43.97
N GLY A 208 -40.77 6.81 -44.80
CA GLY A 208 -41.56 5.62 -45.04
C GLY A 208 -41.93 5.49 -46.51
N ALA A 209 -42.01 4.27 -47.00
CA ALA A 209 -42.60 3.94 -48.29
C ALA A 209 -43.50 2.73 -48.10
N GLN A 210 -44.80 2.92 -48.31
CA GLN A 210 -45.80 1.89 -48.12
C GLN A 210 -46.56 1.63 -49.41
N ARG A 211 -46.71 0.36 -49.75
CA ARG A 211 -47.57 -0.12 -50.82
C ARG A 211 -48.37 -1.30 -50.30
N ASN A 212 -49.68 -1.24 -50.43
CA ASN A 212 -50.52 -2.39 -50.13
C ASN A 212 -51.60 -2.61 -51.20
N ASN A 213 -52.39 -3.66 -51.05
CA ASN A 213 -53.49 -3.97 -51.95
C ASN A 213 -54.86 -3.50 -51.44
N THR A 214 -54.93 -2.58 -50.47
CA THR A 214 -56.21 -2.03 -49.99
C THR A 214 -56.63 -0.80 -50.80
N ARG A 215 -57.94 -0.64 -51.04
CA ARG A 215 -58.49 0.58 -51.68
C ARG A 215 -58.51 1.81 -50.76
N PHE A 216 -58.25 1.61 -49.48
CA PHE A 216 -58.32 2.67 -48.46
C PHE A 216 -56.96 3.34 -48.19
N LEU A 217 -55.89 2.86 -48.84
CA LEU A 217 -54.61 3.56 -48.86
C LEU A 217 -54.65 4.57 -50.01
N ASP A 218 -54.62 5.87 -49.69
CA ASP A 218 -54.60 6.96 -50.66
C ASP A 218 -53.63 8.05 -50.16
N PRO A 219 -52.57 8.37 -50.92
CA PRO A 219 -52.16 7.76 -52.19
C PRO A 219 -51.59 6.34 -52.02
N ASN A 220 -51.76 5.47 -53.03
CA ASN A 220 -51.13 4.14 -53.04
C ASN A 220 -50.39 3.90 -54.36
N PRO A 221 -49.07 3.67 -54.32
CA PRO A 221 -48.21 3.63 -53.13
C PRO A 221 -47.97 5.02 -52.51
N GLN A 222 -47.76 5.12 -51.20
CA GLN A 222 -47.43 6.37 -50.51
C GLN A 222 -45.98 6.41 -50.04
N GLY A 223 -45.37 7.59 -50.11
CA GLY A 223 -44.15 7.96 -49.42
C GLY A 223 -44.48 8.92 -48.27
N THR A 224 -43.83 8.74 -47.14
CA THR A 224 -43.96 9.60 -45.96
C THR A 224 -42.60 10.10 -45.51
N ALA A 225 -42.59 11.31 -44.97
CA ALA A 225 -41.45 11.86 -44.25
C ALA A 225 -41.96 12.60 -43.01
N ARG A 226 -41.21 12.50 -41.91
CA ARG A 226 -41.53 13.20 -40.65
C ARG A 226 -40.26 13.60 -39.93
N LEU A 227 -40.08 14.90 -39.71
CA LEU A 227 -39.11 15.43 -38.77
C LEU A 227 -39.80 15.63 -37.43
N GLU A 228 -39.27 15.04 -36.36
CA GLU A 228 -39.81 15.15 -35.01
C GLU A 228 -38.74 15.52 -33.99
N LEU A 229 -39.13 16.38 -33.06
CA LEU A 229 -38.38 16.73 -31.85
C LEU A 229 -39.19 16.26 -30.65
N ASN A 230 -38.64 15.34 -29.89
CA ASN A 230 -39.22 14.80 -28.66
C ASN A 230 -38.39 15.26 -27.46
N TYR A 231 -39.07 15.66 -26.40
CA TYR A 231 -38.47 15.99 -25.12
C TYR A 231 -39.27 15.35 -23.98
N THR A 232 -38.60 14.49 -23.22
CA THR A 232 -39.16 13.84 -22.03
C THR A 232 -38.41 14.35 -20.81
N HIS A 233 -39.10 14.89 -19.80
CA HIS A 233 -38.48 15.40 -18.59
C HIS A 233 -39.08 14.75 -17.33
N PRO A 234 -38.32 13.97 -16.56
CA PRO A 234 -38.79 13.43 -15.30
C PRO A 234 -38.91 14.55 -14.26
N LEU A 235 -40.05 14.61 -13.58
CA LEU A 235 -40.39 15.60 -12.55
C LEU A 235 -40.29 15.04 -11.12
N MET A 236 -40.31 13.71 -10.95
CA MET A 236 -40.25 13.03 -9.65
C MET A 236 -39.20 11.91 -9.64
N ASN A 237 -39.61 10.64 -9.67
CA ASN A 237 -38.66 9.53 -9.77
C ASN A 237 -37.81 9.69 -11.04
N GLY A 238 -36.48 9.59 -10.89
CA GLY A 238 -35.54 9.85 -11.97
C GLY A 238 -35.21 11.33 -12.21
N ALA A 239 -35.81 12.26 -11.48
CA ALA A 239 -35.57 13.70 -11.65
C ALA A 239 -34.32 14.20 -10.91
N GLY A 240 -33.73 15.26 -11.46
CA GLY A 240 -32.72 16.05 -10.78
C GLY A 240 -31.28 15.52 -10.94
N ARG A 241 -30.33 16.42 -10.70
CA ARG A 241 -28.90 16.13 -10.91
C ARG A 241 -28.35 15.07 -9.96
N TYR A 242 -28.82 15.03 -8.72
CA TYR A 242 -28.31 14.09 -7.72
C TYR A 242 -28.56 12.63 -8.11
N TYR A 243 -29.72 12.31 -8.68
CA TYR A 243 -30.02 10.96 -9.13
C TYR A 243 -29.25 10.60 -10.40
N ASN A 244 -29.32 11.46 -11.42
CA ASN A 244 -28.76 11.16 -12.73
C ASN A 244 -27.22 11.17 -12.72
N ARG A 245 -26.58 12.09 -12.00
CA ARG A 245 -25.11 12.12 -11.85
C ARG A 245 -24.58 11.17 -10.76
N SER A 246 -25.43 10.40 -10.10
CA SER A 246 -24.99 9.53 -9.00
C SER A 246 -23.86 8.59 -9.40
N ARG A 247 -23.88 8.04 -10.62
CA ARG A 247 -22.80 7.18 -11.12
C ARG A 247 -21.47 7.91 -11.32
N ILE A 248 -21.52 9.14 -11.84
CA ILE A 248 -20.32 10.00 -11.96
C ILE A 248 -19.76 10.28 -10.56
N VAL A 249 -20.61 10.64 -9.59
CA VAL A 249 -20.18 10.91 -8.21
C VAL A 249 -19.59 9.65 -7.56
N LEU A 250 -20.18 8.48 -7.78
CA LEU A 250 -19.64 7.20 -7.31
C LEU A 250 -18.28 6.89 -7.94
N ALA A 251 -18.12 7.12 -9.25
CA ALA A 251 -16.84 6.95 -9.94
C ALA A 251 -15.76 7.92 -9.42
N GLU A 252 -16.11 9.17 -9.11
CA GLU A 252 -15.22 10.15 -8.49
C GLU A 252 -14.76 9.72 -7.08
N ILE A 253 -15.70 9.20 -6.28
CA ILE A 253 -15.40 8.64 -4.96
C ILE A 253 -14.48 7.42 -5.09
N ASP A 254 -14.73 6.52 -6.04
CA ASP A 254 -13.91 5.33 -6.27
C ASP A 254 -12.51 5.68 -6.81
N SER A 255 -12.37 6.70 -7.66
CA SER A 255 -11.06 7.25 -8.03
C SER A 255 -10.31 7.78 -6.79
N SER A 256 -10.99 8.55 -5.94
CA SER A 256 -10.39 9.03 -4.69
C SER A 256 -9.96 7.89 -3.77
N ARG A 257 -10.75 6.81 -3.68
CA ARG A 257 -10.38 5.59 -2.93
C ARG A 257 -9.14 4.92 -3.51
N SER A 258 -9.03 4.84 -4.83
CA SER A 258 -7.88 4.26 -5.53
C SER A 258 -6.60 5.06 -5.27
N ARG A 259 -6.66 6.39 -5.22
CA ARG A 259 -5.50 7.24 -4.84
C ARG A 259 -5.05 6.99 -3.40
N ASN A 260 -5.98 6.86 -2.46
CA ASN A 260 -5.65 6.53 -1.06
C ASN A 260 -5.04 5.13 -0.96
N GLU A 261 -5.60 4.15 -1.67
CA GLU A 261 -5.06 2.78 -1.71
C GLU A 261 -3.67 2.74 -2.34
N ALA A 262 -3.45 3.45 -3.44
CA ALA A 262 -2.13 3.59 -4.05
C ALA A 262 -1.13 4.20 -3.06
N THR A 263 -1.52 5.25 -2.33
CA THR A 263 -0.69 5.85 -1.28
C THR A 263 -0.30 4.83 -0.21
N ARG A 264 -1.25 4.02 0.27
CA ARG A 264 -1.02 2.95 1.25
C ARG A 264 -0.04 1.91 0.73
N LEU A 265 -0.25 1.41 -0.49
CA LEU A 265 0.59 0.41 -1.14
C LEU A 265 2.02 0.93 -1.42
N LEU A 266 2.15 2.21 -1.79
CA LEU A 266 3.46 2.85 -1.92
C LEU A 266 4.20 2.89 -0.58
N GLN A 267 3.52 3.29 0.50
CA GLN A 267 4.12 3.29 1.83
C GLN A 267 4.53 1.87 2.28
N ASP A 268 3.72 0.86 1.97
CA ASP A 268 4.06 -0.54 2.22
C ASP A 268 5.34 -0.96 1.48
N HIS A 269 5.44 -0.65 0.18
CA HIS A 269 6.61 -1.00 -0.64
C HIS A 269 7.88 -0.28 -0.17
N LEU A 270 7.79 1.01 0.16
CA LEU A 270 8.93 1.77 0.67
C LEU A 270 9.40 1.27 2.05
N LEU A 271 8.48 0.85 2.92
CA LEU A 271 8.86 0.18 4.16
C LEU A 271 9.58 -1.15 3.88
N GLN A 272 9.11 -1.96 2.93
CA GLN A 272 9.78 -3.22 2.56
C GLN A 272 11.20 -2.99 2.02
N VAL A 273 11.41 -1.96 1.19
CA VAL A 273 12.75 -1.57 0.73
C VAL A 273 13.64 -1.16 1.90
N THR A 274 13.10 -0.39 2.84
CA THR A 274 13.82 0.03 4.05
C THR A 274 14.20 -1.16 4.93
N GLU A 275 13.28 -2.10 5.15
CA GLU A 275 13.54 -3.33 5.91
C GLU A 275 14.61 -4.19 5.24
N ALA A 276 14.53 -4.39 3.91
CA ALA A 276 15.54 -5.14 3.16
C ALA A 276 16.93 -4.49 3.20
N TYR A 277 17.01 -3.16 3.22
CA TYR A 277 18.28 -2.46 3.43
C TYR A 277 18.90 -2.79 4.78
N TRP A 278 18.09 -2.71 5.84
CA TRP A 278 18.60 -2.98 7.19
C TRP A 278 18.91 -4.46 7.42
N ASP A 279 18.24 -5.37 6.71
CA ASP A 279 18.61 -6.79 6.69
C ASP A 279 19.98 -7.01 6.02
N LEU A 280 20.31 -6.27 4.96
CA LEU A 280 21.66 -6.26 4.38
C LEU A 280 22.70 -5.74 5.38
N TYR A 281 22.39 -4.66 6.10
CA TYR A 281 23.26 -4.12 7.15
C TYR A 281 23.51 -5.16 8.25
N ARG A 282 22.46 -5.85 8.74
CA ARG A 282 22.57 -6.93 9.73
C ARG A 282 23.42 -8.09 9.24
N ALA A 283 23.18 -8.56 8.02
CA ALA A 283 23.92 -9.67 7.43
C ALA A 283 25.42 -9.37 7.33
N ARG A 284 25.78 -8.16 6.89
CA ARG A 284 27.18 -7.73 6.81
C ARG A 284 27.83 -7.55 8.18
N SER A 285 27.12 -6.96 9.13
CA SER A 285 27.61 -6.81 10.51
C SER A 285 27.98 -8.16 11.12
N ARG A 286 27.06 -9.13 11.02
CA ARG A 286 27.26 -10.50 11.53
C ARG A 286 28.41 -11.22 10.82
N TYR A 287 28.57 -11.04 9.50
CA TYR A 287 29.70 -11.59 8.77
C TYR A 287 31.04 -11.06 9.30
N ILE A 288 31.17 -9.74 9.47
CA ILE A 288 32.41 -9.11 9.97
C ILE A 288 32.71 -9.56 11.40
N GLN A 289 31.70 -9.60 12.28
CA GLN A 289 31.83 -10.11 13.65
C GLN A 289 32.32 -11.57 13.67
N ARG A 290 31.77 -12.45 12.82
CA ARG A 290 32.18 -13.86 12.72
C ARG A 290 33.59 -14.04 12.14
N VAL A 291 34.00 -13.19 11.19
CA VAL A 291 35.38 -13.17 10.67
C VAL A 291 36.36 -12.84 11.81
N MET A 292 36.11 -11.77 12.56
CA MET A 292 36.97 -11.38 13.69
C MET A 292 36.99 -12.45 14.79
N LEU A 293 35.85 -13.04 15.12
CA LEU A 293 35.75 -14.14 16.09
C LEU A 293 36.55 -15.39 15.65
N THR A 294 36.57 -15.68 14.35
CA THR A 294 37.35 -16.79 13.78
C THR A 294 38.84 -16.50 13.85
N GLN A 295 39.26 -15.27 13.51
CA GLN A 295 40.65 -14.85 13.60
C GLN A 295 41.19 -14.95 15.03
N ALA A 296 40.39 -14.54 16.03
CA ALA A 296 40.74 -14.70 17.44
C ALA A 296 40.92 -16.19 17.83
N ALA A 297 40.10 -17.10 17.29
CA ALA A 297 40.26 -18.55 17.52
C ALA A 297 41.53 -19.11 16.87
N GLU A 298 41.88 -18.62 15.69
CA GLU A 298 43.06 -19.05 14.94
C GLU A 298 44.35 -18.62 15.65
N GLN A 299 44.39 -17.40 16.20
CA GLN A 299 45.51 -16.95 17.04
C GLN A 299 45.69 -17.82 18.29
N VAL A 300 44.60 -18.20 18.95
CA VAL A 300 44.64 -19.13 20.08
C VAL A 300 45.16 -20.50 19.65
N LEU A 301 44.70 -21.03 18.50
CA LEU A 301 45.17 -22.31 17.97
C LEU A 301 46.66 -22.28 17.60
N GLU A 302 47.14 -21.19 17.00
CA GLU A 302 48.54 -21.00 16.64
C GLU A 302 49.42 -20.95 17.88
N MET A 303 49.02 -20.16 18.89
CA MET A 303 49.68 -20.11 20.19
C MET A 303 49.77 -21.48 20.87
N LEU A 304 48.66 -22.24 20.88
CA LEU A 304 48.61 -23.59 21.46
C LEU A 304 49.48 -24.59 20.69
N SER A 305 49.51 -24.49 19.36
CA SER A 305 50.29 -25.38 18.51
C SER A 305 51.80 -25.13 18.68
N GLY A 306 52.22 -23.86 18.80
CA GLY A 306 53.60 -23.49 19.07
C GLY A 306 54.10 -23.92 20.45
N ARG A 307 53.20 -24.07 21.44
CA ARG A 307 53.49 -24.52 22.81
C ARG A 307 53.22 -26.01 23.06
N GLY A 308 52.84 -26.77 22.02
CA GLY A 308 52.40 -28.16 22.11
C GLY A 308 53.41 -29.10 22.81
N ASP A 309 54.71 -28.87 22.60
CA ASP A 309 55.78 -29.70 23.18
C ASP A 309 56.29 -29.18 24.54
N VAL A 310 55.73 -28.08 25.06
CA VAL A 310 56.21 -27.37 26.26
C VAL A 310 55.23 -27.54 27.42
N ASP A 311 54.03 -26.97 27.29
CA ASP A 311 53.09 -26.84 28.41
C ASP A 311 51.61 -26.89 28.00
N VAL A 312 51.31 -27.43 26.83
CA VAL A 312 49.94 -27.59 26.28
C VAL A 312 49.58 -29.07 26.15
N VAL A 313 48.38 -29.45 26.60
CA VAL A 313 47.86 -30.81 26.40
C VAL A 313 47.11 -30.92 25.06
N ASN A 314 47.22 -32.06 24.38
CA ASN A 314 46.60 -32.29 23.06
C ASN A 314 45.08 -31.99 23.03
N ARG A 315 44.37 -32.18 24.15
CA ARG A 315 42.94 -31.83 24.27
C ARG A 315 42.68 -30.34 24.01
N GLN A 316 43.56 -29.44 24.46
CA GLN A 316 43.43 -28.00 24.23
C GLN A 316 43.55 -27.67 22.74
N VAL A 317 44.55 -28.25 22.06
CA VAL A 317 44.73 -28.11 20.61
C VAL A 317 43.51 -28.63 19.84
N LEU A 318 42.98 -29.81 20.20
CA LEU A 318 41.78 -30.37 19.58
C LEU A 318 40.55 -29.49 19.80
N ARG A 319 40.40 -28.89 20.99
CA ARG A 319 39.30 -27.96 21.30
C ARG A 319 39.39 -26.68 20.47
N ALA A 320 40.58 -26.09 20.36
CA ALA A 320 40.80 -24.90 19.53
C ALA A 320 40.58 -25.21 18.04
N LYS A 321 41.06 -26.37 17.54
CA LYS A 321 40.77 -26.83 16.16
C LYS A 321 39.27 -26.97 15.91
N ALA A 322 38.53 -27.55 16.86
CA ALA A 322 37.08 -27.68 16.75
C ALA A 322 36.37 -26.31 16.73
N ALA A 323 36.81 -25.35 17.56
CA ALA A 323 36.28 -23.99 17.59
C ALA A 323 36.53 -23.25 16.26
N VAL A 324 37.77 -23.30 15.72
CA VAL A 324 38.10 -22.71 14.41
C VAL A 324 37.25 -23.35 13.30
N ALA A 325 37.13 -24.69 13.28
CA ALA A 325 36.33 -25.38 12.28
C ALA A 325 34.84 -24.99 12.35
N LYS A 326 34.28 -24.89 13.56
CA LYS A 326 32.89 -24.40 13.78
C LYS A 326 32.73 -22.98 13.25
N ARG A 327 33.58 -22.04 13.68
CA ARG A 327 33.47 -20.62 13.32
C ARG A 327 33.65 -20.39 11.82
N ARG A 328 34.56 -21.11 11.16
CA ARG A 328 34.70 -21.11 9.68
C ARG A 328 33.42 -21.56 8.97
N SER A 329 32.71 -22.56 9.51
CA SER A 329 31.43 -23.00 8.93
C SER A 329 30.32 -21.96 9.07
N GLU A 330 30.35 -21.16 10.14
CA GLU A 330 29.39 -20.08 10.38
C GLU A 330 29.65 -18.87 9.47
N ILE A 331 30.90 -18.57 9.12
CA ILE A 331 31.25 -17.54 8.11
C ILE A 331 30.57 -17.85 6.78
N ALA A 332 30.60 -19.11 6.33
CA ALA A 332 29.96 -19.50 5.06
C ALA A 332 28.45 -19.21 5.07
N ARG A 333 27.76 -19.47 6.19
CA ARG A 333 26.35 -19.14 6.36
C ARG A 333 26.11 -17.62 6.37
N ALA A 334 26.96 -16.86 7.06
CA ALA A 334 26.86 -15.41 7.12
C ALA A 334 27.07 -14.77 5.74
N ALA A 335 28.00 -15.28 4.93
CA ALA A 335 28.19 -14.84 3.56
C ALA A 335 26.94 -15.05 2.69
N THR A 336 26.32 -16.25 2.76
CA THR A 336 25.06 -16.51 2.04
C THR A 336 23.92 -15.58 2.49
N GLN A 337 23.88 -15.16 3.75
CA GLN A 337 22.88 -14.20 4.21
C GLN A 337 23.03 -12.82 3.56
N ILE A 338 24.28 -12.39 3.28
CA ILE A 338 24.54 -11.14 2.54
C ILE A 338 24.00 -11.27 1.11
N ASP A 339 24.30 -12.38 0.42
CA ASP A 339 23.85 -12.61 -0.95
C ASP A 339 22.31 -12.63 -1.06
N ASN A 340 21.65 -13.26 -0.09
CA ASN A 340 20.19 -13.31 -0.01
C ASN A 340 19.58 -11.92 0.23
N ALA A 341 20.14 -11.15 1.18
CA ALA A 341 19.68 -9.79 1.47
C ALA A 341 19.88 -8.84 0.28
N ALA A 342 21.04 -8.92 -0.38
CA ALA A 342 21.32 -8.15 -1.59
C ALA A 342 20.39 -8.53 -2.74
N SER A 343 20.08 -9.81 -2.92
CA SER A 343 19.14 -10.29 -3.94
C SER A 343 17.71 -9.79 -3.68
N GLN A 344 17.27 -9.80 -2.42
CA GLN A 344 15.96 -9.25 -2.05
C GLN A 344 15.87 -7.75 -2.36
N LEU A 345 16.92 -6.99 -2.03
CA LEU A 345 16.97 -5.56 -2.30
C LEU A 345 16.97 -5.25 -3.81
N ARG A 346 17.74 -6.03 -4.59
CA ARG A 346 17.76 -5.95 -6.06
C ARG A 346 16.37 -6.14 -6.67
N VAL A 347 15.57 -7.09 -6.17
CA VAL A 347 14.20 -7.33 -6.67
C VAL A 347 13.24 -6.19 -6.31
N LEU A 348 13.32 -5.67 -5.07
CA LEU A 348 12.40 -4.62 -4.60
C LEU A 348 12.63 -3.28 -5.33
N VAL A 349 13.89 -2.92 -5.57
CA VAL A 349 14.30 -1.67 -6.22
C VAL A 349 14.28 -1.81 -7.74
N ASN A 350 14.77 -2.95 -8.26
CA ASN A 350 14.86 -3.27 -9.68
C ASN A 350 15.62 -2.24 -10.52
N ASP A 351 16.62 -1.57 -9.92
CA ASP A 351 17.52 -0.66 -10.62
C ASP A 351 18.56 -1.46 -11.45
N PRO A 352 18.67 -1.22 -12.77
CA PRO A 352 19.65 -1.88 -13.63
C PRO A 352 21.11 -1.78 -13.14
N ALA A 353 21.49 -0.70 -12.44
CA ALA A 353 22.84 -0.54 -11.90
C ALA A 353 23.10 -1.52 -10.74
N LEU A 354 22.13 -1.71 -9.85
CA LEU A 354 22.23 -2.64 -8.71
C LEU A 354 22.22 -4.11 -9.16
N MET A 355 21.55 -4.41 -10.27
CA MET A 355 21.50 -5.75 -10.87
C MET A 355 22.84 -6.19 -11.45
N GLN A 356 23.69 -5.26 -11.88
CA GLN A 356 25.00 -5.52 -12.47
C GLN A 356 26.14 -5.52 -11.45
N ALA A 357 25.93 -4.91 -10.28
CA ALA A 357 26.91 -4.89 -9.20
C ALA A 357 27.14 -6.29 -8.64
N ALA A 358 28.40 -6.67 -8.37
CA ALA A 358 28.68 -7.96 -7.73
C ALA A 358 28.33 -7.92 -6.24
N GLU A 359 28.60 -6.79 -5.58
CA GLU A 359 28.36 -6.57 -4.16
C GLU A 359 27.62 -5.24 -3.89
N LEU A 360 26.76 -5.24 -2.87
CA LEU A 360 26.11 -4.04 -2.33
C LEU A 360 26.66 -3.75 -0.93
N THR A 361 27.12 -2.52 -0.68
CA THR A 361 27.64 -2.09 0.63
C THR A 361 26.78 -0.97 1.22
N PRO A 362 26.19 -1.14 2.42
CA PRO A 362 25.38 -0.12 3.04
C PRO A 362 26.27 1.01 3.57
N LEU A 363 25.91 2.25 3.25
CA LEU A 363 26.66 3.46 3.64
C LEU A 363 26.09 4.19 4.86
N VAL A 364 24.86 3.87 5.28
CA VAL A 364 24.14 4.57 6.34
C VAL A 364 24.11 3.70 7.59
N SER A 365 24.52 4.28 8.71
CA SER A 365 24.47 3.64 10.02
C SER A 365 23.12 3.85 10.72
N PRO A 366 22.69 2.91 11.59
CA PRO A 366 21.49 3.07 12.41
C PRO A 366 21.58 4.28 13.36
N LEU A 367 20.43 4.84 13.72
CA LEU A 367 20.37 5.95 14.67
C LEU A 367 20.63 5.48 16.10
N LEU A 368 21.52 6.17 16.83
CA LEU A 368 21.80 5.90 18.25
C LEU A 368 21.12 6.90 19.19
N GLU A 369 20.80 8.08 18.68
CA GLU A 369 20.23 9.17 19.46
C GLU A 369 18.76 8.95 19.75
N ARG A 370 18.32 9.38 20.93
CA ARG A 370 16.92 9.34 21.32
C ARG A 370 16.12 10.39 20.56
N VAL A 371 15.07 9.95 19.88
CA VAL A 371 14.06 10.83 19.27
C VAL A 371 12.89 10.95 20.24
N GLU A 372 12.59 12.17 20.68
CA GLU A 372 11.40 12.41 21.51
C GLU A 372 10.13 12.38 20.65
N VAL A 373 9.21 11.47 20.99
CA VAL A 373 7.95 11.26 20.28
C VAL A 373 6.78 11.53 21.21
N SER A 374 5.93 12.47 20.81
CA SER A 374 4.69 12.79 21.48
C SER A 374 3.56 11.88 21.00
N MET A 375 2.92 11.17 21.92
CA MET A 375 1.79 10.29 21.61
C MET A 375 0.62 11.09 21.03
N ALA A 376 0.30 12.22 21.66
CA ALA A 376 -0.83 13.04 21.28
C ALA A 376 -0.67 13.63 19.87
N ASP A 377 0.53 14.11 19.54
CA ASP A 377 0.81 14.70 18.22
C ASP A 377 0.81 13.62 17.13
N SER A 378 1.32 12.42 17.46
CA SER A 378 1.29 11.27 16.56
C SER A 378 -0.15 10.84 16.22
N LEU A 379 -1.03 10.77 17.23
CA LEU A 379 -2.45 10.44 17.03
C LEU A 379 -3.18 11.52 16.22
N GLY A 380 -2.92 12.80 16.52
CA GLY A 380 -3.50 13.91 15.75
C GLY A 380 -3.08 13.89 14.28
N THR A 381 -1.81 13.59 14.02
CA THR A 381 -1.25 13.47 12.66
C THR A 381 -1.89 12.30 11.90
N ALA A 382 -2.03 11.14 12.54
CA ALA A 382 -2.63 9.95 11.94
C ALA A 382 -4.10 10.15 11.54
N LEU A 383 -4.89 10.88 12.34
CA LEU A 383 -6.29 11.18 12.00
C LEU A 383 -6.44 11.97 10.68
N VAL A 384 -5.44 12.77 10.32
CA VAL A 384 -5.46 13.62 9.13
C VAL A 384 -4.85 12.91 7.93
N HIS A 385 -3.72 12.21 8.13
CA HIS A 385 -2.91 11.71 7.03
C HIS A 385 -3.08 10.23 6.74
N GLN A 386 -3.74 9.44 7.60
CA GLN A 386 -3.84 8.00 7.36
C GLN A 386 -4.76 7.68 6.16
N PRO A 387 -4.23 6.95 5.14
CA PRO A 387 -5.02 6.57 3.97
C PRO A 387 -6.23 5.68 4.28
N ASP A 388 -6.12 4.77 5.26
CA ASP A 388 -7.19 3.85 5.65
C ASP A 388 -8.42 4.59 6.20
N ILE A 389 -8.20 5.63 7.01
CA ILE A 389 -9.26 6.49 7.53
C ILE A 389 -9.91 7.25 6.37
N ALA A 390 -9.11 7.83 5.49
CA ALA A 390 -9.62 8.53 4.31
C ALA A 390 -10.45 7.59 3.41
N GLN A 391 -10.03 6.34 3.21
CA GLN A 391 -10.76 5.33 2.44
C GLN A 391 -12.08 4.92 3.11
N ALA A 392 -12.10 4.81 4.45
CA ALA A 392 -13.32 4.54 5.20
C ALA A 392 -14.34 5.69 5.08
N VAL A 393 -13.88 6.95 5.12
CA VAL A 393 -14.74 8.13 4.84
C VAL A 393 -15.32 8.07 3.43
N ARG A 394 -14.51 7.76 2.41
CA ARG A 394 -15.01 7.62 1.03
C ARG A 394 -16.02 6.49 0.87
N THR A 395 -15.88 5.40 1.63
CA THR A 395 -16.86 4.31 1.64
C THR A 395 -18.20 4.76 2.25
N LEU A 396 -18.16 5.58 3.30
CA LEU A 396 -19.34 6.23 3.86
C LEU A 396 -20.01 7.18 2.84
N ASP A 397 -19.22 7.99 2.15
CA ASP A 397 -19.73 8.90 1.11
C ASP A 397 -20.48 8.11 0.02
N ALA A 398 -19.88 7.04 -0.52
CA ALA A 398 -20.47 6.21 -1.57
C ALA A 398 -21.77 5.51 -1.13
N THR A 399 -21.81 4.98 0.10
CA THR A 399 -23.02 4.36 0.65
C THR A 399 -24.13 5.37 0.89
N SER A 400 -23.80 6.61 1.29
CA SER A 400 -24.77 7.70 1.42
C SER A 400 -25.39 8.09 0.08
N VAL A 401 -24.59 8.20 -0.98
CA VAL A 401 -25.07 8.49 -2.35
C VAL A 401 -26.01 7.38 -2.82
N SER A 402 -25.62 6.13 -2.59
CA SER A 402 -26.44 4.96 -2.94
C SER A 402 -27.79 4.93 -2.21
N LEU A 403 -27.82 5.34 -0.93
CA LEU A 403 -29.07 5.50 -0.17
C LEU A 403 -29.93 6.65 -0.74
N GLY A 404 -29.32 7.78 -1.11
CA GLY A 404 -30.01 8.89 -1.78
C GLY A 404 -30.71 8.46 -3.07
N VAL A 405 -30.01 7.68 -3.91
CA VAL A 405 -30.58 7.08 -5.12
C VAL A 405 -31.78 6.18 -4.79
N ALA A 406 -31.64 5.27 -3.82
CA ALA A 406 -32.73 4.37 -3.44
C ALA A 406 -33.96 5.11 -2.88
N ARG A 407 -33.76 6.22 -2.15
CA ARG A 407 -34.85 7.09 -1.69
C ARG A 407 -35.58 7.76 -2.85
N ASN A 408 -34.85 8.20 -3.89
CA ASN A 408 -35.45 8.78 -5.08
C ASN A 408 -36.32 7.77 -5.85
N GLU A 409 -35.90 6.50 -5.89
CA GLU A 409 -36.65 5.41 -6.54
C GLU A 409 -37.97 5.05 -5.81
N LEU A 410 -38.19 5.53 -4.59
CA LEU A 410 -39.46 5.34 -3.87
C LEU A 410 -40.57 6.27 -4.39
N LEU A 411 -40.20 7.38 -5.02
CA LEU A 411 -41.15 8.36 -5.53
C LEU A 411 -41.98 7.77 -6.70
N PRO A 412 -43.23 8.21 -6.88
CA PRO A 412 -43.95 7.95 -8.13
C PRO A 412 -43.21 8.52 -9.33
N LYS A 413 -43.42 7.92 -10.51
CA LYS A 413 -42.95 8.53 -11.76
C LYS A 413 -43.95 9.58 -12.20
N LEU A 414 -43.43 10.73 -12.59
CA LEU A 414 -44.19 11.82 -13.18
C LEU A 414 -43.31 12.42 -14.26
N ASP A 415 -43.65 12.23 -15.52
CA ASP A 415 -42.85 12.68 -16.66
C ASP A 415 -43.63 13.70 -17.48
N LEU A 416 -42.98 14.81 -17.83
CA LEU A 416 -43.46 15.76 -18.83
C LEU A 416 -43.04 15.28 -20.21
N LEU A 417 -44.01 15.05 -21.08
CA LEU A 417 -43.82 14.63 -22.46
C LEU A 417 -44.16 15.80 -23.38
N MET A 418 -43.19 16.22 -24.18
CA MET A 418 -43.38 17.24 -25.21
C MET A 418 -42.91 16.66 -26.54
N SER A 419 -43.73 16.79 -27.58
CA SER A 419 -43.30 16.45 -28.93
C SER A 419 -43.79 17.48 -29.92
N THR A 420 -43.00 17.75 -30.94
CA THR A 420 -43.42 18.51 -32.10
C THR A 420 -42.90 17.85 -33.35
N TYR A 421 -43.67 17.93 -34.43
CA TYR A 421 -43.29 17.33 -35.70
C TYR A 421 -43.84 18.14 -36.86
N VAL A 422 -43.15 18.00 -37.99
CA VAL A 422 -43.67 18.32 -39.32
C VAL A 422 -43.67 17.04 -40.14
N ALA A 423 -44.71 16.84 -40.95
CA ALA A 423 -44.89 15.62 -41.72
C ALA A 423 -45.34 15.94 -43.13
N GLY A 424 -44.86 15.15 -44.08
CA GLY A 424 -45.24 15.22 -45.48
C GLY A 424 -45.67 13.85 -45.98
N LEU A 425 -46.55 13.87 -46.97
CA LEU A 425 -47.11 12.71 -47.64
C LEU A 425 -47.04 12.96 -49.14
N GLU A 426 -46.69 11.94 -49.91
CA GLU A 426 -46.59 12.02 -51.36
C GLU A 426 -46.96 10.70 -52.02
N GLY A 427 -47.56 10.76 -53.21
CA GLY A 427 -47.87 9.56 -53.99
C GLY A 427 -46.65 8.94 -54.66
N GLY A 428 -46.79 7.70 -55.11
CA GLY A 428 -45.76 7.00 -55.88
C GLY A 428 -44.64 6.37 -55.05
N ALA A 429 -44.81 6.18 -53.73
CA ALA A 429 -43.73 5.76 -52.82
C ALA A 429 -42.47 6.64 -52.95
N ARG A 430 -42.66 7.96 -52.96
CA ARG A 430 -41.59 8.96 -53.11
C ARG A 430 -41.27 9.65 -51.76
N PRO A 431 -40.53 8.99 -50.84
CA PRO A 431 -40.22 9.55 -49.52
C PRO A 431 -39.40 10.83 -49.57
N LEU A 432 -38.56 11.02 -50.60
CA LEU A 432 -37.77 12.25 -50.78
C LEU A 432 -38.64 13.46 -51.15
N SER A 433 -39.69 13.24 -51.95
CA SER A 433 -40.69 14.26 -52.27
C SER A 433 -41.59 14.55 -51.05
N ALA A 434 -41.95 13.51 -50.28
CA ALA A 434 -42.63 13.71 -49.00
C ALA A 434 -41.78 14.54 -48.02
N TRP A 435 -40.45 14.42 -48.06
CA TRP A 435 -39.54 15.22 -47.22
C TRP A 435 -39.50 16.70 -47.60
N SER A 436 -39.57 17.06 -48.89
CA SER A 436 -39.75 18.47 -49.24
C SER A 436 -41.13 18.97 -48.81
N ASN A 437 -42.18 18.17 -49.04
CA ASN A 437 -43.56 18.57 -48.73
C ASN A 437 -43.78 18.75 -47.22
N GLN A 438 -43.01 18.07 -46.36
CA GLN A 438 -43.14 18.22 -44.91
C GLN A 438 -42.89 19.66 -44.43
N PHE A 439 -42.13 20.47 -45.17
CA PHE A 439 -41.86 21.88 -44.85
C PHE A 439 -42.74 22.87 -45.63
N VAL A 440 -43.29 22.45 -46.77
CA VAL A 440 -44.09 23.33 -47.66
C VAL A 440 -45.58 23.22 -47.37
N GLU A 441 -46.09 21.99 -47.29
CA GLU A 441 -47.51 21.68 -47.06
C GLU A 441 -47.76 21.26 -45.62
N GLY A 442 -46.75 20.69 -44.97
CA GLY A 442 -46.82 20.20 -43.59
C GLY A 442 -47.03 21.33 -42.58
N ARG A 443 -48.19 21.33 -41.91
CA ARG A 443 -48.41 22.18 -40.73
C ARG A 443 -47.76 21.55 -39.48
N PRO A 444 -47.05 22.33 -38.64
CA PRO A 444 -46.50 21.81 -37.39
C PRO A 444 -47.59 21.24 -36.47
N GLY A 445 -47.39 20.01 -36.04
CA GLY A 445 -48.12 19.41 -34.93
C GLY A 445 -47.31 19.54 -33.64
N PHE A 446 -47.98 19.71 -32.50
CA PHE A 446 -47.35 19.61 -31.20
C PHE A 446 -48.25 18.84 -30.24
N SER A 447 -47.66 18.17 -29.27
CA SER A 447 -48.36 17.54 -28.16
C SER A 447 -47.60 17.78 -26.86
N VAL A 448 -48.36 17.98 -25.79
CA VAL A 448 -47.85 18.11 -24.43
C VAL A 448 -48.69 17.21 -23.55
N GLY A 449 -48.04 16.37 -22.75
CA GLY A 449 -48.68 15.41 -21.88
C GLY A 449 -47.94 15.23 -20.57
N LEU A 450 -48.64 14.75 -19.56
CA LEU A 450 -48.07 14.30 -18.29
C LEU A 450 -48.33 12.81 -18.14
N LEU A 451 -47.28 12.04 -17.86
CA LEU A 451 -47.37 10.61 -17.59
C LEU A 451 -47.15 10.38 -16.10
N TRP A 452 -48.15 9.88 -15.39
CA TRP A 452 -48.05 9.56 -13.96
C TRP A 452 -48.19 8.05 -13.73
N GLU A 453 -47.21 7.47 -13.04
CA GLU A 453 -47.18 6.05 -12.69
C GLU A 453 -46.90 5.90 -11.18
N GLN A 454 -47.86 5.34 -10.44
CA GLN A 454 -47.69 5.02 -9.02
C GLN A 454 -47.68 3.49 -8.84
N PRO A 455 -46.50 2.88 -8.56
CA PRO A 455 -46.46 1.46 -8.24
C PRO A 455 -47.20 1.23 -6.92
N ARG A 456 -48.18 0.31 -6.93
CA ARG A 456 -48.89 -0.12 -5.72
C ARG A 456 -48.03 -1.13 -4.96
N GLY A 457 -47.85 -0.92 -3.66
CA GLY A 457 -47.02 -1.75 -2.78
C GLY A 457 -45.51 -1.46 -2.83
N ASN A 458 -44.94 -1.20 -4.01
CA ASN A 458 -43.52 -0.85 -4.25
C ASN A 458 -42.50 -1.62 -3.36
N ARG A 459 -42.73 -2.93 -3.15
CA ARG A 459 -41.98 -3.74 -2.17
C ARG A 459 -40.50 -3.84 -2.50
N ALA A 460 -40.16 -3.94 -3.79
CA ALA A 460 -38.77 -4.03 -4.24
C ALA A 460 -37.98 -2.75 -3.97
N ALA A 461 -38.53 -1.56 -4.24
CA ALA A 461 -37.83 -0.31 -3.96
C ALA A 461 -37.72 -0.05 -2.44
N ARG A 462 -38.76 -0.37 -1.66
CA ARG A 462 -38.70 -0.29 -0.18
C ARG A 462 -37.63 -1.22 0.40
N ALA A 463 -37.54 -2.46 -0.08
CA ALA A 463 -36.51 -3.41 0.34
C ALA A 463 -35.11 -2.94 -0.07
N ARG A 464 -34.95 -2.33 -1.26
CA ARG A 464 -33.67 -1.73 -1.69
C ARG A 464 -33.28 -0.56 -0.79
N GLU A 465 -34.20 0.35 -0.46
CA GLU A 465 -33.91 1.47 0.44
C GLU A 465 -33.54 1.02 1.85
N GLU A 466 -34.27 0.05 2.41
CA GLU A 466 -33.93 -0.52 3.72
C GLU A 466 -32.55 -1.20 3.68
N ARG A 467 -32.24 -1.96 2.63
CA ARG A 467 -30.91 -2.54 2.44
C ARG A 467 -29.82 -1.45 2.39
N ARG A 468 -30.01 -0.37 1.62
CA ARG A 468 -29.03 0.74 1.56
C ARG A 468 -28.87 1.45 2.90
N ARG A 469 -29.94 1.54 3.69
CA ARG A 469 -29.90 2.11 5.04
C ARG A 469 -29.07 1.24 5.98
N LEU A 470 -29.25 -0.08 5.94
CA LEU A 470 -28.44 -1.03 6.70
C LEU A 470 -26.98 -1.04 6.24
N GLU A 471 -26.72 -0.96 4.94
CA GLU A 471 -25.37 -0.82 4.37
C GLU A 471 -24.66 0.45 4.89
N LEU A 472 -25.38 1.59 4.98
CA LEU A 472 -24.83 2.82 5.57
C LEU A 472 -24.53 2.68 7.07
N GLN A 473 -25.41 2.01 7.82
CA GLN A 473 -25.16 1.71 9.24
C GLN A 473 -23.94 0.81 9.42
N GLN A 474 -23.79 -0.22 8.58
CA GLN A 474 -22.63 -1.09 8.57
C GLN A 474 -21.35 -0.31 8.24
N ALA A 475 -21.37 0.54 7.20
CA ALA A 475 -20.25 1.38 6.83
C ALA A 475 -19.84 2.35 7.95
N SER A 476 -20.80 2.89 8.71
CA SER A 476 -20.53 3.71 9.90
C SER A 476 -19.80 2.93 10.98
N LYS A 477 -20.19 1.68 11.24
CA LYS A 477 -19.50 0.83 12.22
C LYS A 477 -18.12 0.39 11.74
N GLN A 478 -17.96 0.14 10.44
CA GLN A 478 -16.67 -0.14 9.85
C GLN A 478 -15.73 1.06 9.97
N PHE A 479 -16.23 2.28 9.76
CA PHE A 479 -15.47 3.51 9.98
C PHE A 479 -15.02 3.66 11.44
N GLU A 480 -15.93 3.51 12.41
CA GLU A 480 -15.59 3.54 13.86
C GLU A 480 -14.51 2.50 14.20
N TYR A 481 -14.61 1.30 13.65
CA TYR A 481 -13.62 0.24 13.83
C TYR A 481 -12.26 0.61 13.20
N THR A 482 -12.23 1.06 11.94
CA THR A 482 -11.00 1.46 11.25
C THR A 482 -10.29 2.60 11.99
N VAL A 483 -11.00 3.62 12.45
CA VAL A 483 -10.40 4.70 13.26
C VAL A 483 -9.82 4.14 14.57
N ALA A 484 -10.56 3.28 15.27
CA ALA A 484 -10.08 2.68 16.52
C ALA A 484 -8.82 1.82 16.33
N THR A 485 -8.77 1.01 15.27
CA THR A 485 -7.61 0.14 14.98
C THR A 485 -6.41 0.95 14.53
N THR A 486 -6.57 1.91 13.62
CA THR A 486 -5.48 2.80 13.18
C THR A 486 -4.87 3.54 14.36
N LEU A 487 -5.68 4.16 15.22
CA LEU A 487 -5.15 4.87 16.39
C LEU A 487 -4.42 3.93 17.35
N THR A 488 -4.95 2.72 17.55
CA THR A 488 -4.28 1.71 18.36
C THR A 488 -2.93 1.28 17.76
N MET A 489 -2.82 1.16 16.42
CA MET A 489 -1.55 0.88 15.75
C MET A 489 -0.53 1.99 15.98
N VAL A 490 -0.95 3.26 15.92
CA VAL A 490 -0.08 4.41 16.24
C VAL A 490 0.37 4.37 17.70
N GLU A 491 -0.54 4.08 18.63
CA GLU A 491 -0.18 3.96 20.03
C GLU A 491 0.84 2.85 20.29
N ILE A 492 0.69 1.71 19.63
CA ILE A 492 1.66 0.60 19.71
C ILE A 492 3.00 1.06 19.12
N ALA A 493 3.01 1.71 17.95
CA ALA A 493 4.23 2.18 17.32
C ALA A 493 4.98 3.22 18.17
N VAL A 494 4.29 4.16 18.83
CA VAL A 494 4.92 5.14 19.74
C VAL A 494 5.56 4.43 20.94
N ARG A 495 4.87 3.46 21.55
CA ARG A 495 5.43 2.68 22.68
C ARG A 495 6.61 1.80 22.23
N GLU A 496 6.57 1.30 21.01
CA GLU A 496 7.64 0.49 20.41
C GLU A 496 8.91 1.32 20.22
N VAL A 497 8.82 2.58 19.78
CA VAL A 497 9.98 3.49 19.70
C VAL A 497 10.66 3.63 21.06
N GLY A 498 9.90 3.91 22.12
CA GLY A 498 10.46 4.04 23.46
C GLY A 498 10.96 2.73 24.06
N THR A 499 10.41 1.59 23.66
CA THR A 499 10.83 0.26 24.15
C THR A 499 12.09 -0.22 23.44
N SER A 500 12.13 -0.13 22.11
CA SER A 500 13.30 -0.47 21.30
C SER A 500 14.52 0.40 21.64
N TYR A 501 14.33 1.68 21.96
CA TYR A 501 15.42 2.53 22.46
C TYR A 501 15.99 2.01 23.80
N ARG A 502 15.13 1.68 24.77
CA ARG A 502 15.58 1.13 26.06
C ARG A 502 16.25 -0.24 25.92
N GLU A 503 15.76 -1.07 25.00
CA GLU A 503 16.38 -2.35 24.68
C GLU A 503 17.79 -2.13 24.09
N MET A 504 17.93 -1.18 23.15
CA MET A 504 19.23 -0.83 22.57
C MET A 504 20.23 -0.35 23.63
N VAL A 505 19.81 0.51 24.56
CA VAL A 505 20.64 0.93 25.71
C VAL A 505 21.01 -0.27 26.59
N GLY A 506 20.07 -1.16 26.87
CA GLY A 506 20.35 -2.39 27.64
C GLY A 506 21.39 -3.27 26.95
N ARG A 507 21.26 -3.46 25.63
CA ARG A 507 22.22 -4.20 24.80
C ARG A 507 23.59 -3.53 24.72
N TYR A 508 23.65 -2.21 24.78
CA TYR A 508 24.92 -1.50 24.92
C TYR A 508 25.66 -1.91 26.22
N HIS A 509 24.95 -2.02 27.34
CA HIS A 509 25.60 -2.47 28.58
C HIS A 509 26.00 -3.96 28.54
N THR A 510 25.26 -4.82 27.81
CA THR A 510 25.64 -6.23 27.67
C THR A 510 26.92 -6.40 26.83
N ILE A 511 27.10 -5.62 25.77
CA ILE A 511 28.34 -5.68 24.97
C ILE A 511 29.55 -5.22 25.80
N VAL A 512 29.41 -4.18 26.63
CA VAL A 512 30.51 -3.67 27.47
C VAL A 512 30.91 -4.72 28.50
N ALA A 513 29.96 -5.32 29.21
CA ALA A 513 30.24 -6.36 30.19
C ALA A 513 30.84 -7.63 29.55
N ALA A 514 30.35 -8.05 28.37
CA ALA A 514 30.88 -9.21 27.65
C ALA A 514 32.32 -8.97 27.15
N ALA A 515 32.64 -7.74 26.73
CA ALA A 515 33.99 -7.36 26.35
C ALA A 515 34.95 -7.37 27.55
N GLU A 516 34.53 -6.83 28.70
CA GLU A 516 35.32 -6.84 29.95
C GLU A 516 35.56 -8.27 30.48
N GLU A 517 34.56 -9.15 30.41
CA GLU A 517 34.72 -10.57 30.77
C GLU A 517 35.76 -11.25 29.87
N THR A 518 35.67 -10.99 28.55
CA THR A 518 36.58 -11.58 27.57
C THR A 518 38.01 -11.08 27.77
N SER A 519 38.22 -9.79 28.04
CA SER A 519 39.56 -9.26 28.36
C SER A 519 40.10 -9.87 29.65
N PHE A 520 39.28 -9.96 30.71
CA PHE A 520 39.70 -10.56 31.98
C PHE A 520 40.11 -12.03 31.83
N LEU A 521 39.33 -12.84 31.10
CA LEU A 521 39.64 -14.24 30.85
C LEU A 521 40.87 -14.40 29.94
N SER A 522 41.05 -13.50 28.96
CA SER A 522 42.24 -13.47 28.11
C SER A 522 43.50 -13.21 28.92
N ASP A 523 43.50 -12.18 29.77
CA ASP A 523 44.64 -11.84 30.64
C ASP A 523 44.95 -12.96 31.62
N ARG A 524 43.90 -13.55 32.23
CA ARG A 524 44.05 -14.68 33.16
C ARG A 524 44.63 -15.90 32.46
N TYR A 525 44.21 -16.18 31.24
CA TYR A 525 44.72 -17.29 30.44
C TYR A 525 46.20 -17.08 30.08
N ALA A 526 46.60 -15.86 29.74
CA ALA A 526 47.99 -15.52 29.44
C ALA A 526 48.94 -15.74 30.65
N LEU A 527 48.43 -15.54 31.88
CA LEU A 527 49.20 -15.68 33.13
C LEU A 527 49.27 -17.11 33.69
N MET A 528 48.56 -18.09 33.11
CA MET A 528 48.56 -19.49 33.57
C MET A 528 49.23 -20.44 32.55
N PRO A 529 50.56 -20.62 32.58
CA PRO A 529 51.22 -21.73 31.89
C PRO A 529 50.96 -23.05 32.66
N GLY A 530 50.59 -24.13 31.97
CA GLY A 530 50.61 -25.45 32.59
C GLY A 530 49.73 -26.56 31.99
N LEU A 531 50.19 -27.80 32.21
CA LEU A 531 49.62 -29.08 31.79
C LEU A 531 48.36 -29.52 32.59
N ASN A 532 47.78 -28.64 33.41
CA ASN A 532 46.72 -29.00 34.36
C ASN A 532 45.32 -28.86 33.74
N ASP A 533 44.36 -29.65 34.24
CA ASP A 533 42.95 -29.59 33.79
C ASP A 533 42.33 -28.19 33.93
N SER A 534 42.78 -27.38 34.90
CA SER A 534 42.35 -26.00 35.10
C SER A 534 42.65 -25.08 33.90
N ALA A 535 43.75 -25.28 33.19
CA ALA A 535 44.09 -24.49 32.00
C ALA A 535 43.19 -24.86 30.80
N THR A 536 42.75 -26.12 30.72
CA THR A 536 41.80 -26.57 29.70
C THR A 536 40.40 -26.00 29.94
N LEU A 537 39.96 -25.96 31.21
CA LEU A 537 38.69 -25.31 31.58
C LEU A 537 38.72 -23.81 31.28
N LEU A 538 39.81 -23.13 31.64
CA LEU A 538 39.96 -21.69 31.36
C LEU A 538 39.98 -21.38 29.86
N LEU A 539 40.60 -22.24 29.03
CA LEU A 539 40.53 -22.12 27.57
C LEU A 539 39.08 -22.28 27.07
N GLU A 540 38.33 -23.22 27.63
CA GLU A 540 36.91 -23.40 27.29
C GLU A 540 36.09 -22.17 27.68
N ASP A 541 36.32 -21.62 28.88
CA ASP A 541 35.68 -20.39 29.35
C ASP A 541 36.02 -19.19 28.45
N LEU A 542 37.28 -19.02 28.04
CA LEU A 542 37.71 -17.97 27.12
C LEU A 542 37.06 -18.09 25.75
N LEU A 543 37.08 -19.29 25.15
CA LEU A 543 36.45 -19.52 23.84
C LEU A 543 34.93 -19.28 23.89
N ASN A 544 34.29 -19.67 24.99
CA ASN A 544 32.86 -19.41 25.22
C ASN A 544 32.58 -17.92 25.45
N ALA A 545 33.42 -17.21 26.20
CA ALA A 545 33.28 -15.76 26.42
C ALA A 545 33.42 -14.96 25.12
N GLN A 546 34.41 -15.31 24.27
CA GLN A 546 34.54 -14.73 22.93
C GLN A 546 33.28 -14.96 22.07
N GLU A 547 32.72 -16.17 22.12
CA GLU A 547 31.48 -16.48 21.39
C GLU A 547 30.31 -15.63 21.91
N ARG A 548 30.15 -15.54 23.24
CA ARG A 548 29.13 -14.70 23.88
C ARG A 548 29.29 -13.23 23.52
N GLN A 549 30.52 -12.70 23.49
CA GLN A 549 30.77 -11.33 23.07
C GLN A 549 30.28 -11.10 21.64
N ALA A 550 30.66 -11.97 20.69
CA ALA A 550 30.21 -11.83 19.30
C ALA A 550 28.67 -11.95 19.16
N ASP A 551 28.03 -12.80 19.97
CA ASP A 551 26.57 -12.93 20.00
C ASP A 551 25.89 -11.65 20.54
N GLU A 552 26.45 -11.03 21.60
CA GLU A 552 25.94 -9.76 22.14
C GLU A 552 26.20 -8.59 21.18
N GLU A 553 27.33 -8.56 20.48
CA GLU A 553 27.60 -7.59 19.42
C GLU A 553 26.57 -7.68 18.28
N ALA A 554 26.20 -8.90 17.88
CA ALA A 554 25.13 -9.12 16.90
C ALA A 554 23.75 -8.71 17.43
N ALA A 555 23.45 -9.03 18.70
CA ALA A 555 22.19 -8.64 19.35
C ALA A 555 22.05 -7.12 19.48
N PHE A 556 23.16 -6.41 19.73
CA PHE A 556 23.18 -4.96 19.75
C PHE A 556 22.87 -4.38 18.36
N VAL A 557 23.47 -4.88 17.28
CA VAL A 557 23.12 -4.50 15.91
C VAL A 557 21.64 -4.73 15.61
N ASP A 558 21.08 -5.87 16.04
CA ASP A 558 19.66 -6.15 15.86
C ASP A 558 18.78 -5.10 16.56
N SER A 559 19.13 -4.71 17.79
CA SER A 559 18.42 -3.69 18.57
C SER A 559 18.52 -2.27 17.98
N GLN A 560 19.69 -1.88 17.45
CA GLN A 560 19.89 -0.60 16.75
C GLN A 560 18.99 -0.49 15.52
N VAL A 561 18.97 -1.55 14.71
CA VAL A 561 18.12 -1.62 13.53
C VAL A 561 16.64 -1.64 13.91
N ASN A 562 16.25 -2.37 14.97
CA ASN A 562 14.86 -2.40 15.44
C ASN A 562 14.40 -1.01 15.87
N TYR A 563 15.24 -0.26 16.59
CA TYR A 563 14.94 1.12 16.96
C TYR A 563 14.77 2.01 15.71
N THR A 564 15.69 1.93 14.75
CA THR A 564 15.59 2.70 13.50
C THR A 564 14.32 2.36 12.71
N LEU A 565 14.00 1.07 12.57
CA LEU A 565 12.77 0.60 11.92
C LEU A 565 11.51 1.00 12.69
N SER A 566 11.53 1.06 14.02
CA SER A 566 10.38 1.49 14.82
C SER A 566 9.96 2.92 14.49
N LEU A 567 10.92 3.82 14.22
CA LEU A 567 10.66 5.19 13.79
C LEU A 567 10.03 5.25 12.39
N VAL A 568 10.53 4.44 11.46
CA VAL A 568 9.97 4.35 10.10
C VAL A 568 8.55 3.77 10.13
N ARG A 569 8.33 2.72 10.93
CA ARG A 569 7.01 2.11 11.15
C ARG A 569 6.04 3.08 11.82
N LEU A 570 6.50 3.91 12.75
CA LEU A 570 5.69 4.99 13.33
C LEU A 570 5.27 6.01 12.26
N ARG A 571 6.19 6.46 11.40
CA ARG A 571 5.87 7.38 10.29
C ARG A 571 4.82 6.79 9.33
N LYS A 572 4.95 5.50 9.01
CA LYS A 572 3.94 4.76 8.24
C LYS A 572 2.60 4.68 8.97
N ALA A 573 2.60 4.37 10.27
CA ALA A 573 1.36 4.30 11.07
C ALA A 573 0.64 5.66 11.15
N MET A 574 1.40 6.77 11.08
CA MET A 574 0.85 8.13 10.98
C MET A 574 0.41 8.51 9.56
N GLY A 575 0.70 7.70 8.54
CA GLY A 575 0.44 8.00 7.13
C GLY A 575 1.39 9.04 6.52
N THR A 576 2.50 9.37 7.19
CA THR A 576 3.40 10.49 6.82
C THR A 576 4.70 10.05 6.15
N LEU A 577 4.87 8.76 5.86
CA LEU A 577 6.11 8.23 5.28
C LEU A 577 6.49 8.92 3.95
N LEU A 578 5.52 9.39 3.17
CA LEU A 578 5.75 10.12 1.91
C LEU A 578 5.87 11.64 2.07
N LEU A 579 5.51 12.19 3.23
CA LEU A 579 5.47 13.64 3.50
C LEU A 579 6.75 14.15 4.15
N ALA A 580 7.61 13.26 4.63
CA ALA A 580 8.87 13.63 5.26
C ALA A 580 9.91 14.04 4.21
N ASP A 581 10.55 15.19 4.44
CA ASP A 581 11.75 15.60 3.70
C ASP A 581 12.86 14.54 3.84
N PRO A 582 13.69 14.34 2.79
CA PRO A 582 14.80 13.41 2.84
C PRO A 582 15.77 13.84 3.93
N ILE A 583 16.17 12.90 4.80
CA ILE A 583 17.24 13.13 5.77
C ILE A 583 18.48 13.54 4.96
N HIS A 584 19.02 14.74 5.21
CA HIS A 584 20.18 15.23 4.48
C HIS A 584 21.39 14.32 4.72
N TYR A 585 21.71 13.48 3.73
CA TYR A 585 22.97 12.77 3.65
C TYR A 585 23.96 13.59 2.81
N GLN A 586 25.11 13.92 3.39
CA GLN A 586 26.28 14.37 2.63
C GLN A 586 27.13 13.13 2.30
N PRO A 587 27.33 12.78 1.02
CA PRO A 587 28.15 11.64 0.65
C PRO A 587 29.61 11.89 1.05
N ILE A 588 30.15 11.01 1.88
CA ILE A 588 31.60 10.88 2.07
C ILE A 588 32.12 10.21 0.79
N ALA A 589 33.08 10.85 0.12
CA ALA A 589 33.72 10.29 -1.07
C ALA A 589 34.23 8.86 -0.79
N SER A 590 33.93 7.94 -1.71
CA SER A 590 34.35 6.53 -1.61
C SER A 590 35.85 6.43 -1.33
N PRO A 591 36.28 5.83 -0.21
CA PRO A 591 37.70 5.60 0.01
C PRO A 591 38.21 4.60 -1.03
N SER A 592 39.38 4.89 -1.60
CA SER A 592 40.12 3.96 -2.44
C SER A 592 40.28 2.60 -1.74
N PRO A 593 40.30 1.47 -2.45
CA PRO A 593 40.51 0.16 -1.84
C PRO A 593 41.84 0.15 -1.09
N VAL A 594 41.76 0.15 0.24
CA VAL A 594 42.92 -0.05 1.11
C VAL A 594 43.14 -1.55 1.21
N PRO A 595 44.34 -2.08 0.90
CA PRO A 595 44.67 -3.47 1.16
C PRO A 595 44.47 -3.76 2.65
N LEU A 596 43.98 -4.95 2.99
CA LEU A 596 43.93 -5.40 4.38
C LEU A 596 45.31 -5.19 5.03
N PRO A 597 45.40 -4.51 6.20
CA PRO A 597 46.68 -4.23 6.82
C PRO A 597 47.40 -5.52 7.21
N ASN A 598 48.71 -5.53 7.03
CA ASN A 598 49.59 -6.57 7.57
C ASN A 598 49.51 -6.50 9.10
N TRP A 599 49.24 -7.63 9.75
CA TRP A 599 48.79 -7.69 11.16
C TRP A 599 49.93 -7.57 12.19
N GLU A 600 51.16 -7.32 11.75
CA GLU A 600 52.28 -6.99 12.64
C GLU A 600 52.28 -5.52 13.12
N GLU A 601 51.39 -4.67 12.58
CA GLU A 601 51.42 -3.20 12.81
C GLU A 601 50.21 -2.65 13.58
N LEU A 602 49.42 -3.49 14.25
CA LEU A 602 48.24 -3.09 15.04
C LEU A 602 48.54 -3.13 16.55
N ASP A 603 48.81 -1.97 17.13
CA ASP A 603 48.71 -1.77 18.57
C ASP A 603 47.28 -2.07 19.03
N LEU A 604 47.15 -2.98 20.00
CA LEU A 604 45.88 -3.29 20.66
C LEU A 604 45.32 -2.00 21.30
N PRO A 605 44.03 -1.69 21.16
CA PRO A 605 43.43 -0.55 21.83
C PRO A 605 43.56 -0.74 23.34
N THR A 606 44.33 0.12 23.98
CA THR A 606 44.37 0.24 25.43
C THR A 606 43.02 0.77 25.86
N VAL A 607 42.30 0.01 26.69
CA VAL A 607 41.10 0.49 27.38
C VAL A 607 41.48 1.75 28.15
N PRO A 608 40.74 2.87 28.07
CA PRO A 608 41.02 4.01 28.93
C PRO A 608 40.87 3.56 30.38
N HIS A 609 41.99 3.50 31.10
CA HIS A 609 41.97 3.27 32.54
C HIS A 609 41.13 4.37 33.18
N LEU A 610 40.03 3.99 33.83
CA LEU A 610 39.40 4.84 34.83
C LEU A 610 40.44 5.08 35.93
N GLU A 611 41.04 6.28 35.93
CA GLU A 611 41.85 6.77 37.04
C GLU A 611 40.99 6.78 38.29
N THR A 612 41.07 5.70 39.07
CA THR A 612 40.61 5.68 40.45
C THR A 612 41.68 6.40 41.27
N SER A 613 41.53 7.72 41.40
CA SER A 613 42.30 8.53 42.34
C SER A 613 41.96 8.09 43.77
N ILE A 614 42.73 7.15 44.31
CA ILE A 614 42.71 6.82 45.74
C ILE A 614 43.39 7.96 46.49
N HIS A 615 42.60 8.94 46.92
CA HIS A 615 43.06 9.91 47.90
C HIS A 615 43.07 9.22 49.28
N THR A 616 44.26 8.83 49.72
CA THR A 616 44.52 8.44 51.10
C THR A 616 44.83 9.69 51.91
N PRO A 617 44.03 10.10 52.93
CA PRO A 617 44.54 10.99 53.95
C PRO A 617 45.16 10.18 55.09
N ALA A 618 46.40 10.52 55.39
CA ALA A 618 47.17 10.00 56.50
C ALA A 618 46.48 10.28 57.86
N ARG A 619 46.60 9.29 58.73
CA ARG A 619 46.14 9.25 60.12
C ARG A 619 46.94 10.25 60.98
N THR A 620 46.25 11.04 61.81
CA THR A 620 46.85 11.63 63.02
C THR A 620 45.91 11.40 64.19
N VAL A 621 46.47 10.85 65.26
CA VAL A 621 45.81 10.42 66.50
C VAL A 621 45.85 11.56 67.53
N SER A 622 44.74 11.86 68.23
CA SER A 622 44.76 12.14 69.67
C SER A 622 43.35 12.20 70.30
N MET A 623 43.09 11.21 71.17
CA MET A 623 42.41 11.21 72.49
C MET A 623 41.26 12.20 72.80
N SER A 624 40.10 11.66 73.24
CA SER A 624 39.60 11.75 74.65
C SER A 624 38.16 11.22 74.82
N GLY A 625 37.96 10.27 75.77
CA GLY A 625 36.77 10.05 76.63
C GLY A 625 35.39 9.74 76.00
N THR A 626 34.45 8.95 76.54
CA THR A 626 34.26 8.33 77.87
C THR A 626 33.02 7.38 77.76
N GLU A 627 33.01 6.28 78.55
CA GLU A 627 31.83 5.53 79.09
C GLU A 627 30.89 4.72 78.15
N ALA A 628 30.85 3.37 78.25
CA ALA A 628 30.05 2.53 79.18
C ALA A 628 28.71 2.09 78.50
N SER A 629 28.15 0.88 78.51
CA SER A 629 28.38 -0.42 79.16
C SER A 629 27.56 -1.50 78.41
N ILE A 630 27.96 -2.77 78.55
CA ILE A 630 27.27 -4.01 78.11
C ILE A 630 26.14 -4.36 79.12
N PRO A 631 25.18 -5.27 78.81
CA PRO A 631 25.42 -6.66 79.18
C PRO A 631 24.98 -7.73 78.15
N ASN A 632 25.66 -8.85 78.29
CA ASN A 632 25.55 -10.17 77.67
C ASN A 632 24.38 -10.96 78.31
N ASP A 633 23.79 -11.96 77.65
CA ASP A 633 23.89 -13.40 78.01
C ASP A 633 22.87 -14.30 77.27
N SER A 634 23.29 -15.56 77.20
CA SER A 634 22.93 -16.79 76.49
C SER A 634 21.62 -17.51 76.87
N SER A 635 21.16 -18.45 76.00
CA SER A 635 20.98 -19.90 76.30
C SER A 635 20.19 -20.69 75.23
N LEU A 636 20.66 -21.92 74.96
CA LEU A 636 20.03 -23.08 74.27
C LEU A 636 18.96 -23.75 75.20
N PRO A 637 18.06 -24.72 74.81
CA PRO A 637 18.40 -26.00 74.12
C PRO A 637 17.32 -26.82 73.33
N THR A 638 17.83 -27.91 72.72
CA THR A 638 17.37 -29.23 72.17
C THR A 638 15.93 -29.79 72.12
N THR A 639 15.79 -30.80 71.21
CA THR A 639 14.90 -32.00 71.08
C THR A 639 13.73 -31.90 70.06
N GLY A 640 13.37 -32.89 69.23
CA GLY A 640 13.72 -34.32 69.09
C GLY A 640 13.04 -35.00 67.87
N TYR A 641 13.34 -36.30 67.71
CA TYR A 641 13.10 -37.30 66.66
C TYR A 641 11.65 -37.64 66.21
N ALA A 642 11.49 -38.14 64.96
CA ALA A 642 10.92 -39.46 64.54
C ALA A 642 10.55 -39.43 63.02
N GLU A 643 11.15 -40.17 62.07
CA GLU A 643 11.16 -41.63 61.73
C GLU A 643 10.01 -42.16 60.84
N GLY A 644 10.40 -42.93 59.78
CA GLY A 644 9.60 -43.86 58.95
C GLY A 644 9.45 -43.43 57.46
N ALA A 645 10.25 -43.86 56.46
CA ALA A 645 10.54 -45.20 55.90
C ALA A 645 9.26 -46.01 55.56
N ALA A 646 9.00 -46.64 54.40
CA ALA A 646 9.79 -47.15 53.27
C ALA A 646 8.83 -47.32 52.04
N ALA A 647 9.24 -47.06 50.78
CA ALA A 647 9.70 -48.02 49.75
C ALA A 647 8.58 -48.96 49.19
N TYR A 648 8.38 -49.22 47.89
CA TYR A 648 9.28 -49.80 46.87
C TYR A 648 8.55 -49.84 45.47
N LYS A 649 9.31 -49.64 44.38
CA LYS A 649 9.28 -50.32 43.04
C LYS A 649 8.07 -50.32 42.08
N ASP A 650 8.29 -49.79 40.86
CA ASP A 650 8.48 -50.51 39.56
C ASP A 650 7.92 -49.75 38.30
N PHE A 651 8.74 -49.70 37.24
CA PHE A 651 8.53 -49.17 35.87
C PHE A 651 7.96 -50.28 34.93
N PRO A 652 7.68 -50.08 33.61
CA PRO A 652 6.77 -49.21 32.83
C PRO A 652 5.97 -50.08 31.79
N PRO A 653 5.73 -49.74 30.48
CA PRO A 653 5.35 -48.52 29.73
C PRO A 653 4.04 -48.71 28.88
N LEU A 654 3.59 -47.70 28.10
CA LEU A 654 3.08 -47.80 26.70
C LEU A 654 2.29 -46.54 26.23
N ILE A 655 2.67 -46.03 25.04
CA ILE A 655 1.99 -45.07 24.12
C ILE A 655 0.92 -45.85 23.29
N PRO A 656 -0.04 -45.33 22.45
CA PRO A 656 -0.48 -43.95 22.04
C PRO A 656 -2.03 -43.67 22.04
N ASN A 657 -2.40 -42.44 21.65
CA ASN A 657 -3.29 -42.09 20.49
C ASN A 657 -4.61 -41.30 20.72
N ARG A 658 -4.85 -40.40 19.74
CA ARG A 658 -6.10 -39.83 19.17
C ARG A 658 -6.70 -38.50 19.69
N LEU A 659 -6.56 -37.50 18.80
CA LEU A 659 -7.62 -36.82 18.03
C LEU A 659 -8.92 -36.41 18.77
N ARG A 660 -9.10 -35.09 18.86
CA ARG A 660 -10.27 -34.41 18.30
C ARG A 660 -9.85 -33.09 17.65
#